data_AF-A0A6C0C9S1-F1
#
_entry.id   AF-A0A6C0C9S1-F1
#
_cell.length_a   1.000
_cell.length_b   1.000
_cell.length_c   1.000
_cell.angle_alpha   90.00
_cell.angle_beta   90.00
_cell.angle_gamma   90.00
#
_symmetry.space_group_name_H-M   'P 1'
#
loop_
_entity.id
_entity.type
_entity.pdbx_description
1 polymer ?
#
loop_
_entity_poly.entity_id
_entity_poly.type
_entity_poly.pdbx_seq_one_letter_code
_entity_poly.pdbx_strand_id
1 'polypeptide(L)'
;MINEKIYSEILNTILTDENKGQINEMIDVHKKDASQELEVSFRGINYADYIKIVEKYVNDTDQKNISESESLDISIMLSNKNTYRVSLKNKTLITDFINKYSKASNDKIQEYLLSLKQSKDVEMMYKNRGAAIRLYVEDFDIVFKSTAETPISAENPAPILGKGDETTAVLTGTEKMLFRYKQRVSFKLNSKFRLDATEVQESKNIWNLAEAPQTYELELEAIGEKITIDDLTKNVIDVLRTIQNTPAPIGKKEAEYVINAYKYIHNIKRDISTLLVRNVISVETQHVVNFIPHSYAVTDKVDGERGNLIFLPRGIYFISTVLVVKKTAYVTDNPAYLNMILDGEMITDVSTDKQCFLLFDLIYANNISYLDDTKYGLLHRLDRIKDIVQNCFGTLIPFPDYMDKHKDTDLAAIVKFYSNELKKYWDEFRKRLEKSEELFITRKLYFVPYGIDPCEIFMYASMIWKLYVYNELPPYKLDGMIYTPQNTPYMIDADSKNFDAKPFEYKWKPPNLNSIDFFIRFEKNETTQSDAIYFDESDNTKVVNQYKVCKLFVHTQNKGQEIPTPFKIGGVEQRANIYINDGDTRDIEGKIIEDNTVVEFVFDTTQKNVNNAYKWIPLRTRYDKTESVIKYGTKYGNHYLIANRIWKTIVNPITEENIATLGNPNTYKLEMDRLSQMVQTIPAATAPAKEAYYSNDSLKDAGMNAFHNWIKSNMIITYAQNKPNMLDIGIGRGGDILKFIGANIGEVVGLDSDVQGLFNGDNSASSRYKKEKAKRKNVPVMYFINANAKGLFNVKSQLNIIPNMSNENKRLIDTHLSGNKKYSVINCQFSMHYYLSDAIAWSNFCKNLSDHLEDDGYLLLTCFDGKLIRDKLKDKKSINISYTGDNGVKTTFLEIVKLYTDDDPVGVGLGIDVYNSTISNSGTFNTEYLVDPQFLEDSLRTNSGLKLVETDSFYNIYNLYKKYFTLPSSTEYLAGDAVGRHDVIKKYYMSMDPDNRHLFTAEEVDYNLAGFKMSSLNRYYVFKKENGFVSPSRVVSMNFKLDLGKMMIPYFYSNGVYIDPGCKNDNINSIFKELCAKSQGVRPNVYVIRHNINEHMIDDEPFSYNSFEFARIKEGVDPKVLIIYKSPDKKFFPLFYQPYNPGMETIMANKYFFDNSKIVKDLDFLIELSNKINPEK
;
A
#
# COMPACT_ATOMS: atom_id res chain seq x y z
N MET A 1 -29.26 22.25 -35.22
CA MET A 1 -29.79 20.88 -35.51
C MET A 1 -29.37 19.86 -34.45
N ILE A 2 -28.08 19.75 -34.07
CA ILE A 2 -27.64 18.78 -33.04
C ILE A 2 -28.25 19.06 -31.65
N ASN A 3 -28.30 20.33 -31.22
CA ASN A 3 -28.89 20.72 -29.94
C ASN A 3 -30.40 20.41 -29.80
N GLU A 4 -31.19 20.53 -30.88
CA GLU A 4 -32.63 20.21 -30.81
C GLU A 4 -32.89 18.70 -30.73
N LYS A 5 -32.07 17.89 -31.41
CA LYS A 5 -32.17 16.44 -31.35
C LYS A 5 -31.80 15.89 -29.97
N ILE A 6 -30.68 16.36 -29.41
CA ILE A 6 -30.25 16.02 -28.05
C ILE A 6 -31.31 16.47 -27.03
N TYR A 7 -31.85 17.68 -27.20
CA TYR A 7 -32.88 18.20 -26.31
C TYR A 7 -34.16 17.36 -26.38
N SER A 8 -34.61 16.96 -27.58
CA SER A 8 -35.74 16.04 -27.76
C SER A 8 -35.50 14.66 -27.13
N GLU A 9 -34.29 14.11 -27.24
CA GLU A 9 -33.94 12.81 -26.66
C GLU A 9 -33.91 12.87 -25.13
N ILE A 10 -33.30 13.93 -24.55
CA ILE A 10 -33.30 14.17 -23.10
C ILE A 10 -34.72 14.33 -22.56
N LEU A 11 -35.55 15.11 -23.25
CA LEU A 11 -36.93 15.39 -22.84
C LEU A 11 -37.78 14.11 -22.76
N ASN A 12 -37.63 13.21 -23.74
CA ASN A 12 -38.30 11.91 -23.75
C ASN A 12 -37.74 10.94 -22.69
N THR A 13 -36.53 11.18 -22.20
CA THR A 13 -35.93 10.41 -21.10
C THR A 13 -36.44 10.89 -19.74
N ILE A 14 -36.69 12.19 -19.58
CA ILE A 14 -37.19 12.80 -18.32
C ILE A 14 -38.70 12.60 -18.17
N LEU A 15 -39.48 12.87 -19.22
CA LEU A 15 -40.94 12.89 -19.18
C LEU A 15 -41.54 11.86 -20.15
N THR A 16 -42.35 10.95 -19.60
CA THR A 16 -43.23 10.09 -20.40
C THR A 16 -44.33 10.92 -21.06
N ASP A 17 -44.99 10.37 -22.08
CA ASP A 17 -46.11 11.08 -22.72
C ASP A 17 -47.30 11.28 -21.76
N GLU A 18 -47.49 10.38 -20.79
CA GLU A 18 -48.46 10.55 -19.70
C GLU A 18 -48.09 11.73 -18.80
N ASN A 19 -46.81 11.86 -18.41
CA ASN A 19 -46.33 12.99 -17.61
C ASN A 19 -46.59 14.32 -18.32
N LYS A 20 -46.32 14.38 -19.63
CA LYS A 20 -46.58 15.57 -20.45
C LYS A 20 -48.07 15.93 -20.47
N GLY A 21 -48.97 14.94 -20.50
CA GLY A 21 -50.42 15.14 -20.41
C GLY A 21 -50.83 15.83 -19.10
N GLN A 22 -50.35 15.33 -17.97
CA GLN A 22 -50.66 15.92 -16.64
C GLN A 22 -50.06 17.31 -16.46
N ILE A 23 -48.85 17.56 -16.98
CA ILE A 23 -48.23 18.90 -16.93
C ILE A 23 -49.06 19.91 -17.74
N ASN A 24 -49.59 19.52 -18.90
CA ASN A 24 -50.48 20.39 -19.67
C ASN A 24 -51.77 20.73 -18.89
N GLU A 25 -52.35 19.78 -18.16
CA GLU A 25 -53.50 20.03 -17.29
C GLU A 25 -53.15 21.05 -16.19
N MET A 26 -52.00 20.90 -15.53
CA MET A 26 -51.53 21.86 -14.52
C MET A 26 -51.33 23.26 -15.10
N ILE A 27 -50.75 23.36 -16.30
CA ILE A 27 -50.55 24.64 -17.01
C ILE A 27 -51.92 25.28 -17.33
N ASP A 28 -52.90 24.50 -17.76
CA ASP A 28 -54.24 25.00 -18.07
C ASP A 28 -54.99 25.46 -16.82
N VAL A 29 -54.79 24.80 -15.67
CA VAL A 29 -55.34 25.22 -14.37
C VAL A 29 -54.70 26.54 -13.92
N HIS A 30 -53.37 26.66 -13.96
CA HIS A 30 -52.64 27.89 -13.64
C HIS A 30 -53.07 29.08 -14.51
N LYS A 31 -53.35 28.85 -15.80
CA LYS A 31 -53.85 29.88 -16.72
C LYS A 31 -55.27 30.38 -16.38
N LYS A 32 -56.10 29.52 -15.79
CA LYS A 32 -57.53 29.82 -15.51
C LYS A 32 -57.76 30.45 -14.14
N ASP A 33 -56.88 30.18 -13.18
CA ASP A 33 -57.03 30.59 -11.79
C ASP A 33 -55.71 31.18 -11.26
N ALA A 34 -55.69 32.50 -11.06
CA ALA A 34 -54.51 33.22 -10.59
C ALA A 34 -54.09 32.85 -9.15
N SER A 35 -54.94 32.14 -8.40
CA SER A 35 -54.57 31.59 -7.08
C SER A 35 -53.80 30.27 -7.18
N GLN A 36 -53.77 29.62 -8.35
CA GLN A 36 -53.03 28.38 -8.56
C GLN A 36 -51.58 28.68 -8.86
N GLU A 37 -50.69 28.30 -7.95
CA GLU A 37 -49.26 28.38 -8.14
C GLU A 37 -48.74 27.10 -8.80
N LEU A 38 -48.04 27.25 -9.92
CA LEU A 38 -47.35 26.15 -10.62
C LEU A 38 -45.85 26.24 -10.34
N GLU A 39 -45.31 25.24 -9.66
CA GLU A 39 -43.90 25.16 -9.30
C GLU A 39 -43.30 23.80 -9.64
N VAL A 40 -41.99 23.79 -9.94
CA VAL A 40 -41.19 22.59 -10.09
C VAL A 40 -40.14 22.56 -9.00
N SER A 41 -40.24 21.59 -8.10
CA SER A 41 -39.32 21.42 -6.98
C SER A 41 -38.27 20.38 -7.33
N PHE A 42 -37.00 20.76 -7.21
CA PHE A 42 -35.84 19.88 -7.36
C PHE A 42 -35.38 19.46 -5.96
N ARG A 43 -35.36 18.14 -5.72
CA ARG A 43 -35.05 17.57 -4.40
C ARG A 43 -33.61 17.05 -4.33
N GLY A 44 -33.16 16.75 -3.12
CA GLY A 44 -31.86 16.12 -2.89
C GLY A 44 -30.67 17.07 -3.08
N ILE A 45 -30.89 18.38 -3.15
CA ILE A 45 -29.84 19.37 -3.29
C ILE A 45 -28.98 19.34 -2.02
N ASN A 46 -27.69 19.05 -2.20
CA ASN A 46 -26.72 19.13 -1.12
C ASN A 46 -26.13 20.54 -0.99
N TYR A 47 -25.39 20.78 0.09
CA TYR A 47 -24.80 22.09 0.37
C TYR A 47 -23.82 22.55 -0.73
N ALA A 48 -22.95 21.65 -1.22
CA ALA A 48 -21.98 22.00 -2.25
C ALA A 48 -22.66 22.37 -3.57
N ASP A 49 -23.67 21.61 -3.98
CA ASP A 49 -24.47 21.90 -5.16
C ASP A 49 -25.29 23.18 -4.98
N TYR A 50 -25.88 23.41 -3.79
CA TYR A 50 -26.60 24.64 -3.49
C TYR A 50 -25.73 25.89 -3.67
N ILE A 51 -24.53 25.90 -3.07
CA ILE A 51 -23.59 27.02 -3.20
C ILE A 51 -23.20 27.22 -4.67
N LYS A 52 -22.84 26.14 -5.39
CA LYS A 52 -22.50 26.19 -6.82
C LYS A 52 -23.64 26.75 -7.68
N ILE A 53 -24.88 26.32 -7.41
CA ILE A 53 -26.07 26.77 -8.13
C ILE A 53 -26.29 28.26 -7.87
N VAL A 54 -26.27 28.69 -6.60
CA VAL A 54 -26.45 30.10 -6.21
C VAL A 54 -25.37 30.97 -6.84
N GLU A 55 -24.08 30.59 -6.74
CA GLU A 55 -22.97 31.32 -7.34
C GLU A 55 -23.14 31.48 -8.86
N LYS A 56 -23.51 30.40 -9.56
CA LYS A 56 -23.78 30.46 -11.00
C LYS A 56 -24.89 31.46 -11.33
N TYR A 57 -26.05 31.36 -10.67
CA TYR A 57 -27.18 32.23 -10.99
C TYR A 57 -26.96 33.68 -10.54
N VAL A 58 -26.17 33.93 -9.49
CA VAL A 58 -25.73 35.28 -9.11
C VAL A 58 -24.88 35.90 -10.22
N ASN A 59 -23.99 35.13 -10.85
CA ASN A 59 -23.15 35.61 -11.94
C ASN A 59 -23.90 35.74 -13.27
N ASP A 60 -24.86 34.85 -13.53
CA ASP A 60 -25.61 34.81 -14.79
C ASP A 60 -26.82 35.76 -14.81
N THR A 61 -27.25 36.30 -13.66
CA THR A 61 -28.45 37.13 -13.52
C THR A 61 -28.09 38.58 -13.18
N ASP A 62 -28.68 39.54 -13.91
CA ASP A 62 -28.59 40.96 -13.57
C ASP A 62 -28.98 41.22 -12.10
N GLN A 63 -28.19 41.97 -11.34
CA GLN A 63 -28.41 42.23 -9.91
C GLN A 63 -29.82 42.78 -9.58
N LYS A 64 -30.45 43.53 -10.48
CA LYS A 64 -31.84 44.04 -10.33
C LYS A 64 -32.92 42.94 -10.33
N ASN A 65 -32.59 41.75 -10.82
CA ASN A 65 -33.45 40.58 -10.94
C ASN A 65 -33.16 39.53 -9.85
N ILE A 66 -32.29 39.87 -8.89
CA ILE A 66 -31.97 39.07 -7.72
C ILE A 66 -32.65 39.71 -6.51
N SER A 67 -33.33 38.91 -5.70
CA SER A 67 -33.91 39.39 -4.44
C SER A 67 -33.67 38.39 -3.32
N GLU A 68 -33.27 38.89 -2.15
CA GLU A 68 -33.06 38.10 -0.94
C GLU A 68 -34.21 38.31 0.04
N SER A 69 -34.59 37.25 0.74
CA SER A 69 -35.61 37.32 1.80
C SER A 69 -35.34 36.32 2.93
N GLU A 70 -35.69 36.72 4.14
CA GLU A 70 -35.58 35.91 5.35
C GLU A 70 -36.97 35.84 6.02
N SER A 71 -37.45 34.62 6.32
CA SER A 71 -38.77 34.45 6.94
C SER A 71 -38.85 33.26 7.89
N LEU A 72 -39.74 33.36 8.89
CA LEU A 72 -40.21 32.22 9.67
C LEU A 72 -41.62 31.84 9.21
N ASP A 73 -41.72 30.75 8.44
CA ASP A 73 -42.99 30.17 7.99
C ASP A 73 -43.52 29.22 9.08
N ILE A 74 -44.72 29.51 9.58
CA ILE A 74 -45.40 28.73 10.62
C ILE A 74 -46.67 28.15 10.02
N SER A 75 -46.68 26.83 9.82
CA SER A 75 -47.76 26.11 9.17
C SER A 75 -48.61 25.36 10.19
N ILE A 76 -49.90 25.71 10.29
CA ILE A 76 -50.90 25.00 11.08
C ILE A 76 -51.60 24.00 10.15
N MET A 77 -51.46 22.69 10.44
CA MET A 77 -52.09 21.63 9.66
C MET A 77 -53.53 21.41 10.12
N LEU A 78 -54.49 21.71 9.25
CA LEU A 78 -55.91 21.55 9.50
C LEU A 78 -56.35 20.08 9.35
N SER A 79 -57.49 19.72 9.95
CA SER A 79 -58.06 18.37 9.90
C SER A 79 -58.34 17.87 8.47
N ASN A 80 -58.64 18.77 7.54
CA ASN A 80 -58.86 18.49 6.12
C ASN A 80 -57.57 18.41 5.28
N LYS A 81 -56.40 18.35 5.92
CA LYS A 81 -55.05 18.34 5.31
C LYS A 81 -54.63 19.64 4.62
N ASN A 82 -55.44 20.70 4.68
CA ASN A 82 -55.03 22.03 4.23
C ASN A 82 -54.16 22.70 5.29
N THR A 83 -53.46 23.76 4.88
CA THR A 83 -52.49 24.44 5.73
C THR A 83 -52.83 25.91 5.82
N TYR A 84 -52.92 26.40 7.05
CA TYR A 84 -52.90 27.83 7.32
C TYR A 84 -51.45 28.22 7.65
N ARG A 85 -50.84 29.05 6.79
CA ARG A 85 -49.46 29.50 6.95
C ARG A 85 -49.44 30.95 7.41
N VAL A 86 -48.68 31.22 8.47
CA VAL A 86 -48.27 32.57 8.87
C VAL A 86 -46.78 32.72 8.64
N SER A 87 -46.36 33.68 7.84
CA SER A 87 -44.96 33.97 7.53
C SER A 87 -44.56 35.31 8.17
N LEU A 88 -43.62 35.26 9.12
CA LEU A 88 -43.01 36.45 9.71
C LEU A 88 -41.78 36.84 8.89
N LYS A 89 -41.70 38.07 8.36
CA LYS A 89 -40.67 38.51 7.40
C LYS A 89 -39.66 39.51 7.96
N ASN A 90 -39.64 39.69 9.28
CA ASN A 90 -38.80 40.68 9.96
C ASN A 90 -37.97 40.01 11.05
N LYS A 91 -36.64 40.20 11.00
CA LYS A 91 -35.67 39.51 11.86
C LYS A 91 -35.89 39.74 13.35
N THR A 92 -36.26 40.95 13.75
CA THR A 92 -36.58 41.27 15.15
C THR A 92 -37.84 40.54 15.60
N LEU A 93 -38.91 40.60 14.79
CA LEU A 93 -40.16 39.87 15.03
C LEU A 93 -39.95 38.35 15.15
N ILE A 94 -39.10 37.78 14.29
CA ILE A 94 -38.75 36.36 14.32
C ILE A 94 -38.01 36.01 15.63
N THR A 95 -37.00 36.80 15.99
CA THR A 95 -36.19 36.57 17.20
C THR A 95 -37.04 36.68 18.47
N ASP A 96 -37.89 37.70 18.56
CA ASP A 96 -38.83 37.89 19.67
C ASP A 96 -39.82 36.74 19.77
N PHE A 97 -40.34 36.27 18.64
CA PHE A 97 -41.25 35.13 18.58
C PHE A 97 -40.57 33.85 19.10
N ILE A 98 -39.38 33.51 18.60
CA ILE A 98 -38.64 32.32 19.02
C ILE A 98 -38.35 32.37 20.53
N ASN A 99 -37.83 33.50 21.02
CA ASN A 99 -37.49 33.66 22.44
C ASN A 99 -38.72 33.50 23.34
N LYS A 100 -39.82 34.18 22.99
CA LYS A 100 -41.06 34.20 23.77
C LYS A 100 -41.76 32.85 23.79
N TYR A 101 -41.80 32.14 22.66
CA TYR A 101 -42.61 30.93 22.51
C TYR A 101 -41.79 29.62 22.58
N SER A 102 -40.46 29.69 22.77
CA SER A 102 -39.58 28.52 22.94
C SER A 102 -40.07 27.49 23.97
N LYS A 103 -40.73 27.92 25.05
CA LYS A 103 -41.26 27.04 26.11
C LYS A 103 -42.80 27.02 26.17
N ALA A 104 -43.46 27.58 25.18
CA ALA A 104 -44.92 27.66 25.14
C ALA A 104 -45.53 26.37 24.56
N SER A 105 -46.76 26.05 24.99
CA SER A 105 -47.56 24.98 24.43
C SER A 105 -48.18 25.40 23.09
N ASN A 106 -48.49 24.42 22.23
CA ASN A 106 -48.97 24.65 20.87
C ASN A 106 -50.25 25.49 20.79
N ASP A 107 -51.17 25.30 21.73
CA ASP A 107 -52.42 26.07 21.88
C ASP A 107 -52.14 27.57 22.06
N LYS A 108 -51.18 27.94 22.93
CA LYS A 108 -50.79 29.34 23.16
C LYS A 108 -50.12 29.98 21.94
N ILE A 109 -49.35 29.19 21.20
CA ILE A 109 -48.72 29.65 19.96
C ILE A 109 -49.81 29.92 18.91
N GLN A 110 -50.75 28.99 18.73
CA GLN A 110 -51.86 29.14 17.80
C GLN A 110 -52.73 30.35 18.15
N GLU A 111 -53.07 30.56 19.42
CA GLU A 111 -53.84 31.72 19.87
C GLU A 111 -53.18 33.04 19.45
N TYR A 112 -51.86 33.15 19.63
CA TYR A 112 -51.12 34.31 19.16
C TYR A 112 -51.16 34.45 17.64
N LEU A 113 -50.90 33.37 16.89
CA LEU A 113 -50.88 33.41 15.43
C LEU A 113 -52.22 33.82 14.82
N LEU A 114 -53.34 33.40 15.42
CA LEU A 114 -54.68 33.77 14.97
C LEU A 114 -55.06 35.22 15.35
N SER A 115 -54.38 35.81 16.35
CA SER A 115 -54.57 37.22 16.71
C SER A 115 -53.88 38.20 15.74
N LEU A 116 -52.92 37.71 14.96
CA LEU A 116 -52.17 38.52 14.00
C LEU A 116 -53.05 38.93 12.81
N LYS A 117 -52.64 40.01 12.14
CA LYS A 117 -53.29 40.53 10.93
C LYS A 117 -52.28 40.64 9.80
N GLN A 118 -52.77 40.50 8.56
CA GLN A 118 -51.99 40.74 7.36
C GLN A 118 -51.32 42.12 7.41
N SER A 119 -50.01 42.18 7.16
CA SER A 119 -49.22 43.41 7.11
C SER A 119 -48.00 43.23 6.22
N LYS A 120 -47.12 44.24 6.13
CA LYS A 120 -45.86 44.13 5.39
C LYS A 120 -44.91 43.08 6.00
N ASP A 121 -44.91 42.94 7.32
CA ASP A 121 -44.01 42.05 8.06
C ASP A 121 -44.65 40.69 8.41
N VAL A 122 -45.97 40.54 8.21
CA VAL A 122 -46.74 39.32 8.49
C VAL A 122 -47.63 38.98 7.31
N GLU A 123 -47.35 37.85 6.67
CA GLU A 123 -48.15 37.30 5.60
C GLU A 123 -48.93 36.07 6.07
N MET A 124 -50.24 36.04 5.79
CA MET A 124 -51.15 34.96 6.16
C MET A 124 -51.79 34.38 4.90
N MET A 125 -51.74 33.07 4.79
CA MET A 125 -52.12 32.38 3.56
C MET A 125 -52.78 31.04 3.83
N TYR A 126 -53.87 30.78 3.12
CA TYR A 126 -54.50 29.47 3.05
C TYR A 126 -53.93 28.67 1.87
N LYS A 127 -53.36 27.50 2.15
CA LYS A 127 -52.82 26.59 1.13
C LYS A 127 -53.70 25.35 1.03
N ASN A 128 -54.34 25.15 -0.12
CA ASN A 128 -55.20 24.00 -0.39
C ASN A 128 -54.37 22.74 -0.74
N ARG A 129 -53.52 22.32 0.19
CA ARG A 129 -52.59 21.19 -0.01
C ARG A 129 -53.28 19.85 -0.23
N GLY A 130 -54.52 19.70 0.25
CA GLY A 130 -55.33 18.50 0.11
C GLY A 130 -55.80 18.24 -1.33
N ALA A 131 -56.04 19.31 -2.11
CA ALA A 131 -56.43 19.25 -3.52
C ALA A 131 -55.28 19.53 -4.50
N ALA A 132 -54.06 19.73 -3.99
CA ALA A 132 -52.90 20.03 -4.83
C ALA A 132 -52.56 18.86 -5.76
N ILE A 133 -52.39 19.17 -7.04
CA ILE A 133 -51.98 18.21 -8.05
C ILE A 133 -50.46 18.07 -7.95
N ARG A 134 -49.96 16.84 -7.84
CA ARG A 134 -48.52 16.56 -7.74
C ARG A 134 -48.13 15.45 -8.70
N LEU A 135 -47.15 15.72 -9.55
CA LEU A 135 -46.53 14.73 -10.43
C LEU A 135 -45.08 14.53 -9.99
N TYR A 136 -44.76 13.30 -9.61
CA TYR A 136 -43.44 12.90 -9.14
C TYR A 136 -42.66 12.24 -10.28
N VAL A 137 -41.51 12.81 -10.62
CA VAL A 137 -40.54 12.22 -11.53
C VAL A 137 -39.37 11.73 -10.68
N GLU A 138 -39.59 10.61 -9.99
CA GLU A 138 -38.66 10.05 -8.99
C GLU A 138 -37.25 9.80 -9.54
N ASP A 139 -37.13 9.47 -10.84
CA ASP A 139 -35.85 9.21 -11.48
C ASP A 139 -34.95 10.45 -11.55
N PHE A 140 -35.51 11.65 -11.50
CA PHE A 140 -34.78 12.92 -11.54
C PHE A 140 -34.92 13.76 -10.26
N ASP A 141 -35.56 13.22 -9.21
CA ASP A 141 -35.87 13.98 -7.98
C ASP A 141 -36.70 15.25 -8.21
N ILE A 142 -37.54 15.25 -9.25
CA ILE A 142 -38.38 16.39 -9.61
C ILE A 142 -39.81 16.15 -9.17
N VAL A 143 -40.45 17.20 -8.64
CA VAL A 143 -41.89 17.22 -8.41
C VAL A 143 -42.51 18.47 -9.00
N PHE A 144 -43.41 18.27 -9.97
CA PHE A 144 -44.30 19.31 -10.46
C PHE A 144 -45.48 19.42 -9.51
N LYS A 145 -45.79 20.63 -9.06
CA LYS A 145 -46.88 20.88 -8.12
C LYS A 145 -47.74 22.04 -8.63
N SER A 146 -49.06 21.84 -8.58
CA SER A 146 -50.04 22.92 -8.70
C SER A 146 -50.79 23.03 -7.38
N THR A 147 -50.64 24.15 -6.68
CA THR A 147 -51.29 24.37 -5.36
C THR A 147 -52.04 25.68 -5.35
N ALA A 148 -53.30 25.67 -4.89
CA ALA A 148 -54.03 26.90 -4.67
C ALA A 148 -53.53 27.61 -3.40
N GLU A 149 -53.09 28.86 -3.56
CA GLU A 149 -52.61 29.74 -2.50
C GLU A 149 -53.48 31.00 -2.46
N THR A 150 -54.26 31.16 -1.39
CA THR A 150 -55.20 32.28 -1.26
C THR A 150 -54.82 33.12 -0.04
N PRO A 151 -54.56 34.43 -0.19
CA PRO A 151 -54.41 35.34 0.94
C PRO A 151 -55.67 35.35 1.81
N ILE A 152 -55.51 35.62 3.11
CA ILE A 152 -56.66 35.75 4.01
C ILE A 152 -57.44 37.03 3.69
N SER A 153 -58.75 36.89 3.58
CA SER A 153 -59.68 37.98 3.24
C SER A 153 -61.03 37.79 3.95
N ALA A 154 -61.96 38.73 3.78
CA ALA A 154 -63.33 38.57 4.29
C ALA A 154 -64.07 37.37 3.65
N GLU A 155 -63.68 36.99 2.43
CA GLU A 155 -64.26 35.86 1.67
C GLU A 155 -63.58 34.53 1.99
N ASN A 156 -62.35 34.57 2.54
CA ASN A 156 -61.60 33.40 3.03
C ASN A 156 -61.00 33.71 4.42
N PRO A 157 -61.83 33.64 5.49
CA PRO A 157 -61.41 34.06 6.82
C PRO A 157 -60.42 33.08 7.47
N ALA A 158 -59.58 33.60 8.36
CA ALA A 158 -58.67 32.80 9.17
C ALA A 158 -59.45 31.79 10.07
N PRO A 159 -58.85 30.64 10.41
CA PRO A 159 -59.43 29.70 11.36
C PRO A 159 -59.65 30.32 12.75
N ILE A 160 -60.57 29.77 13.55
CA ILE A 160 -60.89 30.26 14.90
C ILE A 160 -60.71 29.13 15.93
N LEU A 161 -60.16 29.45 17.12
CA LEU A 161 -60.05 28.51 18.25
C LEU A 161 -61.41 28.28 18.93
N GLY A 162 -61.74 27.02 19.24
CA GLY A 162 -62.89 26.67 20.09
C GLY A 162 -63.89 25.71 19.43
N LYS A 163 -65.20 25.94 19.63
CA LYS A 163 -66.29 25.28 18.90
C LYS A 163 -67.05 26.37 18.14
N GLY A 164 -66.98 26.36 16.82
CA GLY A 164 -67.66 27.32 15.94
C GLY A 164 -68.69 26.66 15.02
N ASP A 165 -69.51 27.48 14.37
CA ASP A 165 -70.55 27.07 13.41
C ASP A 165 -69.97 26.52 12.09
N GLU A 166 -70.79 25.81 11.31
CA GLU A 166 -70.40 24.97 10.15
C GLU A 166 -69.63 25.68 9.02
N THR A 167 -69.50 27.01 9.03
CA THR A 167 -68.99 27.82 7.91
C THR A 167 -67.54 28.31 8.06
N THR A 168 -66.89 28.16 9.22
CA THR A 168 -65.50 28.62 9.45
C THR A 168 -64.63 27.47 9.96
N ALA A 169 -63.38 27.35 9.49
CA ALA A 169 -62.47 26.31 9.97
C ALA A 169 -62.20 26.47 11.48
N VAL A 170 -62.58 25.48 12.29
CA VAL A 170 -62.44 25.50 13.76
C VAL A 170 -61.22 24.68 14.19
N LEU A 171 -60.37 25.29 15.03
CA LEU A 171 -59.18 24.66 15.60
C LEU A 171 -59.45 24.18 17.04
N THR A 172 -58.94 22.99 17.36
CA THR A 172 -58.98 22.34 18.68
C THR A 172 -57.89 22.84 19.63
N GLY A 173 -56.89 23.58 19.12
CA GLY A 173 -55.70 24.00 19.87
C GLY A 173 -54.60 22.94 19.93
N THR A 174 -54.85 21.75 19.37
CA THR A 174 -53.90 20.61 19.37
C THR A 174 -53.34 20.31 17.98
N GLU A 175 -53.65 21.17 17.01
CA GLU A 175 -53.21 21.00 15.62
C GLU A 175 -51.69 20.94 15.54
N LYS A 176 -51.22 20.08 14.64
CA LYS A 176 -49.79 19.93 14.38
C LYS A 176 -49.29 21.19 13.68
N MET A 177 -48.20 21.74 14.19
CA MET A 177 -47.50 22.85 13.58
C MET A 177 -46.17 22.40 12.98
N LEU A 178 -45.74 23.12 11.96
CA LEU A 178 -44.40 23.01 11.39
C LEU A 178 -43.81 24.41 11.31
N PHE A 179 -42.64 24.60 11.92
CA PHE A 179 -41.87 25.83 11.89
C PHE A 179 -40.75 25.67 10.88
N ARG A 180 -40.64 26.59 9.93
CA ARG A 180 -39.60 26.58 8.89
C ARG A 180 -38.95 27.96 8.84
N TYR A 181 -37.72 28.06 9.32
CA TYR A 181 -36.90 29.25 9.11
C TYR A 181 -36.28 29.18 7.73
N LYS A 182 -36.43 30.23 6.92
CA LYS A 182 -36.05 30.25 5.51
C LYS A 182 -35.18 31.45 5.20
N GLN A 183 -34.11 31.20 4.47
CA GLN A 183 -33.29 32.21 3.82
C GLN A 183 -33.32 31.91 2.32
N ARG A 184 -33.88 32.83 1.53
CA ARG A 184 -34.16 32.62 0.11
C ARG A 184 -33.46 33.66 -0.74
N VAL A 185 -32.81 33.19 -1.80
CA VAL A 185 -32.35 33.99 -2.93
C VAL A 185 -33.19 33.63 -4.15
N SER A 186 -33.86 34.63 -4.73
CA SER A 186 -34.73 34.46 -5.90
C SER A 186 -34.10 35.09 -7.14
N PHE A 187 -34.07 34.34 -8.23
CA PHE A 187 -33.53 34.74 -9.52
C PHE A 187 -34.64 34.84 -10.56
N LYS A 188 -34.97 36.04 -11.02
CA LYS A 188 -35.94 36.22 -12.10
C LYS A 188 -35.29 35.92 -13.46
N LEU A 189 -35.42 34.68 -13.91
CA LEU A 189 -34.80 34.17 -15.14
C LEU A 189 -35.34 34.86 -16.39
N ASN A 190 -36.66 35.10 -16.44
CA ASN A 190 -37.32 35.80 -17.54
C ASN A 190 -38.71 36.31 -17.08
N SER A 191 -39.57 36.73 -18.02
CA SER A 191 -40.92 37.20 -17.70
C SER A 191 -41.89 36.09 -17.29
N LYS A 192 -41.53 34.81 -17.48
CA LYS A 192 -42.38 33.65 -17.22
C LYS A 192 -41.94 32.85 -15.99
N PHE A 193 -40.65 32.83 -15.66
CA PHE A 193 -40.10 31.97 -14.61
C PHE A 193 -39.20 32.70 -13.63
N ARG A 194 -39.28 32.26 -12.37
CA ARG A 194 -38.39 32.62 -11.26
C ARG A 194 -37.79 31.34 -10.67
N LEU A 195 -36.52 31.35 -10.34
CA LEU A 195 -35.86 30.26 -9.62
C LEU A 195 -35.58 30.69 -8.20
N ASP A 196 -36.10 29.97 -7.22
CA ASP A 196 -35.91 30.21 -5.80
C ASP A 196 -34.96 29.18 -5.22
N ALA A 197 -33.79 29.63 -4.75
CA ALA A 197 -32.86 28.85 -3.96
C ALA A 197 -33.10 29.19 -2.48
N THR A 198 -33.53 28.21 -1.69
CA THR A 198 -33.91 28.42 -0.28
C THR A 198 -33.14 27.49 0.64
N GLU A 199 -32.47 28.07 1.63
CA GLU A 199 -31.98 27.35 2.79
C GLU A 199 -33.07 27.30 3.86
N VAL A 200 -33.30 26.10 4.43
CA VAL A 200 -34.40 25.85 5.35
C VAL A 200 -33.93 25.08 6.57
N GLN A 201 -34.19 25.62 7.76
CA GLN A 201 -34.22 24.85 9.01
C GLN A 201 -35.67 24.57 9.38
N GLU A 202 -36.02 23.30 9.61
CA GLU A 202 -37.39 22.92 9.94
C GLU A 202 -37.50 22.09 11.22
N SER A 203 -38.55 22.35 12.00
CA SER A 203 -38.86 21.58 13.18
C SER A 203 -40.35 21.57 13.48
N LYS A 204 -40.84 20.47 14.07
CA LYS A 204 -42.20 20.38 14.64
C LYS A 204 -42.33 21.12 15.97
N ASN A 205 -41.19 21.41 16.61
CA ASN A 205 -41.11 22.10 17.89
C ASN A 205 -40.21 23.32 17.77
N ILE A 206 -40.70 24.50 18.15
CA ILE A 206 -39.98 25.76 17.99
C ILE A 206 -38.63 25.80 18.74
N TRP A 207 -38.51 25.12 19.89
CA TRP A 207 -37.26 25.09 20.67
C TRP A 207 -36.13 24.28 20.02
N ASN A 208 -36.46 23.32 19.15
CA ASN A 208 -35.46 22.55 18.40
C ASN A 208 -35.10 23.21 17.06
N LEU A 209 -35.73 24.33 16.69
CA LEU A 209 -35.58 24.92 15.36
C LEU A 209 -34.13 25.38 15.09
N ALA A 210 -33.48 25.99 16.08
CA ALA A 210 -32.11 26.48 15.96
C ALA A 210 -31.07 25.35 15.84
N GLU A 211 -31.36 24.16 16.36
CA GLU A 211 -30.51 22.96 16.29
C GLU A 211 -30.85 22.06 15.10
N ALA A 212 -31.90 22.39 14.35
CA ALA A 212 -32.32 21.58 13.21
C ALA A 212 -31.30 21.67 12.06
N PRO A 213 -30.98 20.54 11.40
CA PRO A 213 -30.08 20.54 10.26
C PRO A 213 -30.69 21.38 9.13
N GLN A 214 -29.83 22.13 8.44
CA GLN A 214 -30.22 22.86 7.24
C GLN A 214 -30.52 21.89 6.10
N THR A 215 -31.53 22.24 5.32
CA THR A 215 -31.92 21.58 4.07
C THR A 215 -31.97 22.63 2.98
N TYR A 216 -31.67 22.23 1.74
CA TYR A 216 -31.58 23.14 0.61
C TYR A 216 -32.66 22.78 -0.40
N GLU A 217 -33.47 23.77 -0.76
CA GLU A 217 -34.59 23.64 -1.70
C GLU A 217 -34.32 24.49 -2.93
N LEU A 218 -34.62 23.95 -4.10
CA LEU A 218 -34.60 24.69 -5.35
C LEU A 218 -35.96 24.54 -6.04
N GLU A 219 -36.61 25.67 -6.31
CA GLU A 219 -37.98 25.72 -6.85
C GLU A 219 -38.04 26.65 -8.07
N LEU A 220 -38.45 26.11 -9.22
CA LEU A 220 -38.73 26.90 -10.43
C LEU A 220 -40.22 27.22 -10.47
N GLU A 221 -40.56 28.48 -10.26
CA GLU A 221 -41.94 28.99 -10.19
C GLU A 221 -42.36 29.67 -11.49
N ALA A 222 -43.58 29.38 -11.92
CA ALA A 222 -44.27 30.07 -12.99
C ALA A 222 -44.85 31.41 -12.50
N ILE A 223 -44.32 32.54 -12.99
CA ILE A 223 -44.70 33.90 -12.56
C ILE A 223 -45.41 34.73 -13.64
N GLY A 224 -45.77 34.14 -14.80
CA GLY A 224 -46.36 34.85 -15.94
C GLY A 224 -47.48 34.10 -16.65
N GLU A 225 -48.42 34.84 -17.25
CA GLU A 225 -49.73 34.33 -17.71
C GLU A 225 -49.71 33.43 -18.97
N LYS A 226 -48.59 33.33 -19.70
CA LYS A 226 -48.49 32.55 -20.96
C LYS A 226 -47.28 31.62 -20.97
N ILE A 227 -47.48 30.43 -20.40
CA ILE A 227 -46.50 29.34 -20.35
C ILE A 227 -46.96 28.18 -21.24
N THR A 228 -46.01 27.57 -21.95
CA THR A 228 -46.17 26.31 -22.68
C THR A 228 -45.38 25.19 -22.01
N ILE A 229 -45.71 23.94 -22.31
CA ILE A 229 -44.94 22.80 -21.82
C ILE A 229 -43.49 22.82 -22.30
N ASP A 230 -43.24 23.30 -23.52
CA ASP A 230 -41.89 23.44 -24.07
C ASP A 230 -41.08 24.49 -23.30
N ASP A 231 -41.70 25.63 -22.98
CA ASP A 231 -41.08 26.67 -22.14
C ASP A 231 -40.68 26.09 -20.77
N LEU A 232 -41.61 25.40 -20.11
CA LEU A 232 -41.39 24.83 -18.77
C LEU A 232 -40.30 23.76 -18.80
N THR A 233 -40.40 22.80 -19.72
CA THR A 233 -39.45 21.68 -19.78
C THR A 233 -38.03 22.16 -20.13
N LYS A 234 -37.91 23.26 -20.89
CA LYS A 234 -36.61 23.88 -21.19
C LYS A 234 -35.92 24.39 -19.96
N ASN A 235 -36.65 25.16 -19.15
CA ASN A 235 -36.11 25.67 -17.90
C ASN A 235 -35.83 24.53 -16.91
N VAL A 236 -36.64 23.46 -16.89
CA VAL A 236 -36.37 22.27 -16.08
C VAL A 236 -35.06 21.58 -16.49
N ILE A 237 -34.84 21.38 -17.79
CA ILE A 237 -33.61 20.78 -18.32
C ILE A 237 -32.40 21.68 -18.00
N ASP A 238 -32.53 23.00 -18.16
CA ASP A 238 -31.43 23.93 -17.89
C ASP A 238 -31.06 23.98 -16.39
N VAL A 239 -32.06 23.89 -15.50
CA VAL A 239 -31.81 23.73 -14.06
C VAL A 239 -31.17 22.37 -13.75
N LEU A 240 -31.64 21.27 -14.35
CA LEU A 240 -31.03 19.95 -14.16
C LEU A 240 -29.57 19.89 -14.64
N ARG A 241 -29.26 20.52 -15.79
CA ARG A 241 -27.89 20.66 -16.29
C ARG A 241 -27.00 21.39 -15.30
N THR A 242 -27.55 22.40 -14.63
CA THR A 242 -26.86 23.15 -13.60
C THR A 242 -26.65 22.32 -12.33
N ILE A 243 -27.69 21.63 -11.85
CA ILE A 243 -27.62 20.75 -10.67
C ILE A 243 -26.54 19.68 -10.89
N GLN A 244 -26.67 18.91 -11.98
CA GLN A 244 -25.78 17.78 -12.29
C GLN A 244 -24.43 18.20 -12.89
N ASN A 245 -24.26 19.49 -13.22
CA ASN A 245 -23.09 20.05 -13.89
C ASN A 245 -22.68 19.22 -15.13
N THR A 246 -23.64 18.99 -16.03
CA THR A 246 -23.47 18.22 -17.27
C THR A 246 -24.39 18.74 -18.36
N PRO A 247 -23.98 18.71 -19.65
CA PRO A 247 -24.87 19.04 -20.76
C PRO A 247 -26.00 18.00 -20.98
N ALA A 248 -25.82 16.77 -20.48
CA ALA A 248 -26.74 15.65 -20.65
C ALA A 248 -27.15 15.09 -19.28
N PRO A 249 -28.19 15.65 -18.63
CA PRO A 249 -28.70 15.15 -17.37
C PRO A 249 -29.16 13.69 -17.47
N ILE A 250 -28.92 12.92 -16.42
CA ILE A 250 -29.34 11.51 -16.33
C ILE A 250 -30.19 11.26 -15.10
N GLY A 251 -31.04 10.23 -15.18
CA GLY A 251 -31.84 9.76 -14.06
C GLY A 251 -31.05 8.83 -13.13
N LYS A 252 -31.56 8.63 -11.91
CA LYS A 252 -31.01 7.73 -10.90
C LYS A 252 -30.85 6.31 -11.40
N LYS A 253 -31.82 5.78 -12.15
CA LYS A 253 -31.77 4.42 -12.71
C LYS A 253 -30.61 4.25 -13.68
N GLU A 254 -30.30 5.28 -14.48
CA GLU A 254 -29.14 5.24 -15.38
C GLU A 254 -27.83 5.37 -14.60
N ALA A 255 -27.76 6.26 -13.61
CA ALA A 255 -26.59 6.35 -12.71
C ALA A 255 -26.34 5.03 -11.95
N GLU A 256 -27.38 4.41 -11.39
CA GLU A 256 -27.31 3.09 -10.73
C GLU A 256 -26.86 1.99 -11.69
N TYR A 257 -27.34 2.00 -12.94
CA TYR A 257 -26.86 1.08 -13.97
C TYR A 257 -25.35 1.23 -14.20
N VAL A 258 -24.85 2.47 -14.30
CA VAL A 258 -23.42 2.75 -14.49
C VAL A 258 -22.59 2.27 -13.30
N ILE A 259 -23.03 2.56 -12.07
CA ILE A 259 -22.34 2.11 -10.84
C ILE A 259 -22.37 0.59 -10.70
N ASN A 260 -23.49 -0.06 -11.03
CA ASN A 260 -23.59 -1.51 -11.02
C ASN A 260 -22.69 -2.16 -12.09
N ALA A 261 -22.59 -1.57 -13.28
CA ALA A 261 -21.66 -2.02 -14.31
C ALA A 261 -20.21 -1.86 -13.86
N TYR A 262 -19.86 -0.72 -13.25
CA TYR A 262 -18.54 -0.51 -12.65
C TYR A 262 -18.21 -1.58 -11.59
N LYS A 263 -19.14 -1.85 -10.66
CA LYS A 263 -19.00 -2.92 -9.65
C LYS A 263 -18.83 -4.28 -10.31
N TYR A 264 -19.60 -4.58 -11.35
CA TYR A 264 -19.54 -5.84 -12.08
C TYR A 264 -18.17 -6.05 -12.75
N ILE A 265 -17.67 -5.05 -13.48
CA ILE A 265 -16.36 -5.11 -14.17
C ILE A 265 -15.22 -5.36 -13.18
N HIS A 266 -15.29 -4.74 -12.00
CA HIS A 266 -14.32 -4.93 -10.92
C HIS A 266 -14.60 -6.15 -10.02
N ASN A 267 -15.65 -6.93 -10.29
CA ASN A 267 -16.09 -8.07 -9.46
C ASN A 267 -16.33 -7.69 -7.97
N ILE A 268 -16.89 -6.50 -7.72
CA ILE A 268 -17.19 -5.98 -6.39
C ILE A 268 -18.60 -6.39 -5.98
N LYS A 269 -18.70 -7.24 -4.94
CA LYS A 269 -19.98 -7.74 -4.42
C LYS A 269 -20.61 -6.86 -3.33
N ARG A 270 -19.82 -6.00 -2.70
CA ARG A 270 -20.26 -5.08 -1.63
C ARG A 270 -20.62 -3.71 -2.19
N ASP A 271 -21.29 -2.90 -1.38
CA ASP A 271 -21.44 -1.48 -1.70
C ASP A 271 -20.13 -0.72 -1.56
N ILE A 272 -20.01 0.31 -2.39
CA ILE A 272 -18.87 1.20 -2.46
C ILE A 272 -19.37 2.64 -2.26
N SER A 273 -18.59 3.42 -1.53
CA SER A 273 -18.82 4.85 -1.32
C SER A 273 -17.79 5.73 -2.04
N THR A 274 -16.74 5.11 -2.60
CA THR A 274 -15.67 5.78 -3.33
C THR A 274 -15.19 4.93 -4.50
N LEU A 275 -14.59 5.58 -5.51
CA LEU A 275 -13.90 4.88 -6.61
C LEU A 275 -12.66 4.13 -6.13
N LEU A 276 -12.28 3.11 -6.90
CA LEU A 276 -11.02 2.40 -6.75
C LEU A 276 -9.94 3.19 -7.50
N VAL A 277 -9.22 4.05 -6.80
CA VAL A 277 -8.18 4.91 -7.35
C VAL A 277 -6.83 4.68 -6.68
N ARG A 278 -5.74 4.87 -7.44
CA ARG A 278 -4.37 4.80 -6.89
C ARG A 278 -4.14 5.91 -5.87
N ASN A 279 -3.46 5.56 -4.77
CA ASN A 279 -3.06 6.52 -3.76
C ASN A 279 -1.90 7.40 -4.22
N VAL A 280 -2.01 8.69 -3.90
CA VAL A 280 -0.98 9.69 -4.18
C VAL A 280 -0.48 10.29 -2.87
N ILE A 281 0.83 10.20 -2.64
CA ILE A 281 1.48 10.57 -1.38
C ILE A 281 2.32 11.83 -1.59
N SER A 282 2.36 12.75 -0.63
CA SER A 282 3.24 13.92 -0.74
C SER A 282 4.71 13.50 -0.78
N VAL A 283 5.50 14.11 -1.67
CA VAL A 283 6.95 13.91 -1.76
C VAL A 283 7.61 14.38 -0.46
N GLU A 284 8.38 13.48 0.16
CA GLU A 284 9.26 13.77 1.30
C GLU A 284 10.71 13.54 0.87
N THR A 285 11.67 14.11 1.60
CA THR A 285 13.11 13.96 1.29
C THR A 285 13.53 12.51 1.14
N GLN A 286 12.97 11.61 1.96
CA GLN A 286 13.27 10.19 1.88
C GLN A 286 12.77 9.52 0.59
N HIS A 287 11.71 10.01 -0.04
CA HIS A 287 11.19 9.44 -1.28
C HIS A 287 12.10 9.83 -2.46
N VAL A 288 12.58 11.08 -2.44
CA VAL A 288 13.60 11.58 -3.38
C VAL A 288 14.88 10.75 -3.29
N VAL A 289 15.33 10.43 -2.08
CA VAL A 289 16.57 9.66 -1.87
C VAL A 289 16.42 8.18 -2.20
N ASN A 290 15.29 7.53 -1.87
CA ASN A 290 15.19 6.07 -1.97
C ASN A 290 14.56 5.56 -3.27
N PHE A 291 13.67 6.32 -3.91
CA PHE A 291 12.75 5.77 -4.92
C PHE A 291 12.76 6.51 -6.26
N ILE A 292 12.73 7.83 -6.24
CA ILE A 292 12.43 8.63 -7.46
C ILE A 292 13.49 8.49 -8.57
N PRO A 293 14.82 8.50 -8.30
CA PRO A 293 15.82 8.38 -9.36
C PRO A 293 15.64 7.11 -10.21
N HIS A 294 15.71 7.25 -11.54
CA HIS A 294 15.66 6.19 -12.56
C HIS A 294 14.39 5.33 -12.69
N SER A 295 13.50 5.30 -11.70
CA SER A 295 12.37 4.34 -11.67
C SER A 295 11.01 4.97 -11.87
N TYR A 296 10.97 6.28 -12.10
CA TYR A 296 9.76 7.09 -12.17
C TYR A 296 9.64 7.83 -13.49
N ALA A 297 8.41 8.10 -13.89
CA ALA A 297 8.07 9.08 -14.92
C ALA A 297 7.43 10.30 -14.23
N VAL A 298 7.52 11.48 -14.87
CA VAL A 298 6.98 12.72 -14.31
C VAL A 298 5.98 13.38 -15.27
N THR A 299 4.92 13.93 -14.71
CA THR A 299 3.90 14.75 -15.40
C THR A 299 3.51 15.94 -14.50
N ASP A 300 2.82 16.92 -15.09
CA ASP A 300 2.18 18.01 -14.36
C ASP A 300 1.01 17.55 -13.46
N LYS A 301 0.90 18.19 -12.28
CA LYS A 301 -0.28 18.08 -11.43
C LYS A 301 -1.19 19.28 -11.70
N VAL A 302 -2.38 18.97 -12.19
CA VAL A 302 -3.44 19.94 -12.44
C VAL A 302 -4.36 20.04 -11.23
N ASP A 303 -5.06 21.15 -11.11
CA ASP A 303 -6.08 21.35 -10.08
C ASP A 303 -7.47 21.06 -10.68
N GLY A 304 -7.80 19.78 -10.87
CA GLY A 304 -9.06 19.33 -11.47
C GLY A 304 -9.82 18.29 -10.65
N GLU A 305 -11.01 17.89 -11.14
CA GLU A 305 -11.83 16.84 -10.53
C GLU A 305 -11.36 15.46 -11.06
N ARG A 306 -10.62 14.70 -10.24
CA ARG A 306 -10.24 13.32 -10.58
C ARG A 306 -11.46 12.41 -10.69
N GLY A 307 -11.47 11.52 -11.68
CA GLY A 307 -12.49 10.48 -11.82
C GLY A 307 -12.19 9.52 -12.96
N ASN A 308 -13.10 8.56 -13.16
CA ASN A 308 -12.93 7.53 -14.19
C ASN A 308 -13.88 7.79 -15.36
N LEU A 309 -13.44 7.50 -16.58
CA LEU A 309 -14.34 7.30 -17.72
C LEU A 309 -14.67 5.82 -17.86
N ILE A 310 -15.97 5.49 -17.90
CA ILE A 310 -16.48 4.14 -18.15
C ILE A 310 -17.27 4.11 -19.46
N PHE A 311 -17.03 3.07 -20.25
CA PHE A 311 -17.60 2.90 -21.58
C PHE A 311 -18.66 1.80 -21.53
N LEU A 312 -19.92 2.15 -21.78
CA LEU A 312 -21.05 1.22 -21.69
C LEU A 312 -21.90 1.31 -22.96
N PRO A 313 -22.77 0.33 -23.23
CA PRO A 313 -23.65 0.34 -24.41
C PRO A 313 -24.56 1.58 -24.54
N ARG A 314 -24.84 2.28 -23.43
CA ARG A 314 -25.70 3.47 -23.38
C ARG A 314 -24.94 4.80 -23.53
N GLY A 315 -23.60 4.73 -23.58
CA GLY A 315 -22.72 5.89 -23.71
C GLY A 315 -21.46 5.81 -22.85
N ILE A 316 -20.69 6.89 -22.87
CA ILE A 316 -19.49 7.06 -22.04
C ILE A 316 -19.82 7.99 -20.88
N TYR A 317 -19.44 7.58 -19.67
CA TYR A 317 -19.77 8.28 -18.43
C TYR A 317 -18.51 8.62 -17.64
N PHE A 318 -18.50 9.81 -17.06
CA PHE A 318 -17.57 10.18 -16.00
C PHE A 318 -18.15 9.75 -14.66
N ILE A 319 -17.33 9.11 -13.83
CA ILE A 319 -17.65 8.80 -12.44
C ILE A 319 -16.66 9.58 -11.57
N SER A 320 -17.14 10.42 -10.66
CA SER A 320 -16.28 11.13 -9.71
C SER A 320 -15.79 10.20 -8.59
N THR A 321 -14.78 10.63 -7.83
CA THR A 321 -14.27 9.85 -6.67
C THR A 321 -15.32 9.50 -5.62
N VAL A 322 -16.42 10.27 -5.54
CA VAL A 322 -17.58 10.05 -4.65
C VAL A 322 -18.79 9.43 -5.36
N LEU A 323 -18.56 8.81 -6.53
CA LEU A 323 -19.55 8.06 -7.31
C LEU A 323 -20.67 8.90 -7.93
N VAL A 324 -20.46 10.20 -8.13
CA VAL A 324 -21.37 11.03 -8.94
C VAL A 324 -21.14 10.69 -10.41
N VAL A 325 -22.20 10.32 -11.11
CA VAL A 325 -22.14 9.92 -12.52
C VAL A 325 -22.59 11.09 -13.41
N LYS A 326 -21.76 11.44 -14.40
CA LYS A 326 -22.07 12.43 -15.45
C LYS A 326 -21.97 11.75 -16.80
N LYS A 327 -23.03 11.84 -17.61
CA LYS A 327 -23.01 11.33 -18.99
C LYS A 327 -22.27 12.31 -19.90
N THR A 328 -21.39 11.79 -20.74
CA THR A 328 -20.73 12.57 -21.79
C THR A 328 -21.55 12.51 -23.08
N ALA A 329 -21.26 13.40 -24.03
CA ALA A 329 -21.89 13.34 -25.35
C ALA A 329 -21.31 12.22 -26.24
N TYR A 330 -20.18 11.59 -25.84
CA TYR A 330 -19.60 10.48 -26.59
C TYR A 330 -20.36 9.17 -26.39
N VAL A 331 -20.56 8.47 -27.50
CA VAL A 331 -21.08 7.11 -27.57
C VAL A 331 -20.13 6.25 -28.41
N THR A 332 -20.08 4.95 -28.15
CA THR A 332 -19.32 4.02 -28.98
C THR A 332 -20.07 2.72 -29.18
N ASP A 333 -20.21 2.32 -30.44
CA ASP A 333 -20.81 1.04 -30.82
C ASP A 333 -19.73 -0.03 -31.03
N ASN A 334 -18.44 0.32 -30.90
CA ASN A 334 -17.35 -0.62 -31.08
C ASN A 334 -17.24 -1.56 -29.87
N PRO A 335 -17.49 -2.87 -30.04
CA PRO A 335 -17.44 -3.81 -28.92
C PRO A 335 -16.07 -3.87 -28.22
N ALA A 336 -14.98 -3.49 -28.90
CA ALA A 336 -13.64 -3.46 -28.32
C ALA A 336 -13.48 -2.40 -27.22
N TYR A 337 -14.30 -1.35 -27.20
CA TYR A 337 -14.24 -0.28 -26.20
C TYR A 337 -15.27 -0.46 -25.08
N LEU A 338 -16.23 -1.38 -25.22
CA LEU A 338 -17.21 -1.63 -24.18
C LEU A 338 -16.56 -2.20 -22.91
N ASN A 339 -17.09 -1.79 -21.76
CA ASN A 339 -16.61 -2.11 -20.42
C ASN A 339 -15.20 -1.60 -20.10
N MET A 340 -14.66 -0.67 -20.89
CA MET A 340 -13.39 -0.02 -20.61
C MET A 340 -13.52 0.99 -19.46
N ILE A 341 -12.49 1.07 -18.62
CA ILE A 341 -12.37 2.01 -17.50
C ILE A 341 -11.02 2.72 -17.59
N LEU A 342 -11.04 4.04 -17.73
CA LEU A 342 -9.87 4.91 -17.81
C LEU A 342 -9.80 5.86 -16.61
N ASP A 343 -8.59 6.18 -16.14
CA ASP A 343 -8.36 7.14 -15.06
C ASP A 343 -7.86 8.47 -15.61
N GLY A 344 -8.40 9.57 -15.08
CA GLY A 344 -8.10 10.89 -15.57
C GLY A 344 -8.59 12.01 -14.65
N GLU A 345 -8.45 13.23 -15.15
CA GLU A 345 -8.77 14.45 -14.42
C GLU A 345 -9.58 15.40 -15.30
N MET A 346 -10.75 15.81 -14.81
CA MET A 346 -11.63 16.78 -15.44
C MET A 346 -11.17 18.20 -15.06
N ILE A 347 -10.93 19.03 -16.06
CA ILE A 347 -10.48 20.41 -15.89
C ILE A 347 -11.48 21.31 -16.62
N THR A 348 -11.80 22.45 -16.01
CA THR A 348 -12.56 23.52 -16.68
C THR A 348 -11.62 24.70 -16.90
N ASP A 349 -11.49 25.13 -18.14
CA ASP A 349 -10.74 26.32 -18.51
C ASP A 349 -11.49 27.56 -18.00
N VAL A 350 -10.84 28.35 -17.14
CA VAL A 350 -11.47 29.50 -16.47
C VAL A 350 -11.80 30.64 -17.44
N SER A 351 -11.09 30.73 -18.56
CA SER A 351 -11.26 31.82 -19.54
C SER A 351 -12.34 31.54 -20.57
N THR A 352 -12.54 30.26 -20.91
CA THR A 352 -13.46 29.83 -21.98
C THR A 352 -14.64 28.98 -21.49
N ASP A 353 -14.67 28.62 -20.21
CA ASP A 353 -15.62 27.68 -19.59
C ASP A 353 -15.67 26.30 -20.27
N LYS A 354 -14.63 25.99 -21.05
CA LYS A 354 -14.53 24.71 -21.77
C LYS A 354 -13.98 23.62 -20.86
N GLN A 355 -14.59 22.45 -20.92
CA GLN A 355 -14.14 21.28 -20.18
C GLN A 355 -13.19 20.42 -21.01
N CYS A 356 -12.12 19.96 -20.37
CA CYS A 356 -11.25 18.91 -20.91
C CYS A 356 -11.03 17.79 -19.89
N PHE A 357 -10.83 16.58 -20.39
CA PHE A 357 -10.52 15.42 -19.57
C PHE A 357 -9.15 14.87 -19.97
N LEU A 358 -8.20 14.94 -19.03
CA LEU A 358 -6.82 14.49 -19.24
C LEU A 358 -6.64 13.08 -18.67
N LEU A 359 -6.51 12.10 -19.56
CA LEU A 359 -6.25 10.70 -19.27
C LEU A 359 -4.78 10.50 -18.87
N PHE A 360 -4.54 9.83 -17.76
CA PHE A 360 -3.18 9.52 -17.31
C PHE A 360 -2.97 8.04 -16.97
N ASP A 361 -4.03 7.24 -16.82
CA ASP A 361 -3.88 5.81 -16.59
C ASP A 361 -5.06 4.97 -17.15
N LEU A 362 -4.84 3.65 -17.24
CA LEU A 362 -5.78 2.66 -17.75
C LEU A 362 -6.03 1.59 -16.68
N ILE A 363 -7.29 1.39 -16.30
CA ILE A 363 -7.68 0.49 -15.23
C ILE A 363 -8.21 -0.84 -15.78
N TYR A 364 -9.03 -0.79 -16.83
CA TYR A 364 -9.62 -1.99 -17.44
C TYR A 364 -9.86 -1.76 -18.93
N ALA A 365 -9.43 -2.70 -19.78
CA ALA A 365 -9.75 -2.70 -21.21
C ALA A 365 -9.58 -4.09 -21.81
N ASN A 366 -10.35 -4.43 -22.86
CA ASN A 366 -10.26 -5.71 -23.57
C ASN A 366 -10.33 -6.95 -22.65
N ASN A 367 -11.22 -6.90 -21.65
CA ASN A 367 -11.37 -7.94 -20.61
C ASN A 367 -10.11 -8.18 -19.75
N ILE A 368 -9.17 -7.22 -19.72
CA ILE A 368 -7.97 -7.27 -18.89
C ILE A 368 -8.09 -6.19 -17.80
N SER A 369 -7.92 -6.62 -16.55
CA SER A 369 -7.72 -5.73 -15.41
C SER A 369 -6.25 -5.35 -15.30
N TYR A 370 -5.97 -4.05 -15.23
CA TYR A 370 -4.62 -3.50 -15.02
C TYR A 370 -4.34 -3.19 -13.54
N LEU A 371 -5.33 -3.41 -12.67
CA LEU A 371 -5.19 -3.30 -11.22
C LEU A 371 -4.30 -4.42 -10.69
N ASP A 372 -3.28 -4.04 -9.91
CA ASP A 372 -2.37 -4.94 -9.18
C ASP A 372 -1.68 -6.04 -10.03
N ASP A 373 -1.72 -5.95 -11.37
CA ASP A 373 -1.07 -6.89 -12.29
C ASP A 373 0.31 -6.36 -12.75
N THR A 374 1.37 -6.95 -12.22
CA THR A 374 2.77 -6.54 -12.44
C THR A 374 3.23 -6.68 -13.89
N LYS A 375 2.48 -7.37 -14.75
CA LYS A 375 2.78 -7.50 -16.18
C LYS A 375 2.63 -6.17 -16.94
N TYR A 376 1.79 -5.26 -16.44
CA TYR A 376 1.43 -4.04 -17.17
C TYR A 376 1.94 -2.78 -16.45
N GLY A 377 3.23 -2.47 -16.62
CA GLY A 377 3.84 -1.23 -16.15
C GLY A 377 3.26 0.03 -16.81
N LEU A 378 3.64 1.21 -16.32
CA LEU A 378 3.11 2.51 -16.75
C LEU A 378 3.23 2.71 -18.27
N LEU A 379 4.40 2.43 -18.85
CA LEU A 379 4.65 2.67 -20.28
C LEU A 379 3.68 1.90 -21.18
N HIS A 380 3.44 0.62 -20.87
CA HIS A 380 2.45 -0.18 -21.59
C HIS A 380 1.06 0.44 -21.51
N ARG A 381 0.66 0.94 -20.33
CA ARG A 381 -0.66 1.56 -20.13
C ARG A 381 -0.77 2.89 -20.89
N LEU A 382 0.28 3.71 -20.90
CA LEU A 382 0.33 4.96 -21.67
C LEU A 382 0.24 4.74 -23.18
N ASP A 383 0.90 3.70 -23.71
CA ASP A 383 0.79 3.33 -25.11
C ASP A 383 -0.64 2.93 -25.49
N ARG A 384 -1.31 2.15 -24.63
CA ARG A 384 -2.73 1.83 -24.83
C ARG A 384 -3.62 3.07 -24.80
N ILE A 385 -3.38 4.01 -23.89
CA ILE A 385 -4.12 5.28 -23.84
C ILE A 385 -3.94 6.06 -25.13
N LYS A 386 -2.72 6.13 -25.67
CA LYS A 386 -2.44 6.80 -26.96
C LYS A 386 -3.29 6.21 -28.09
N ASP A 387 -3.37 4.88 -28.18
CA ASP A 387 -4.20 4.19 -29.17
C ASP A 387 -5.70 4.47 -28.96
N ILE A 388 -6.17 4.45 -27.72
CA ILE A 388 -7.58 4.72 -27.38
C ILE A 388 -7.95 6.16 -27.74
N VAL A 389 -7.11 7.14 -27.38
CA VAL A 389 -7.37 8.55 -27.67
C VAL A 389 -7.42 8.80 -29.18
N GLN A 390 -6.51 8.21 -29.94
CA GLN A 390 -6.50 8.37 -31.40
C GLN A 390 -7.70 7.70 -32.06
N ASN A 391 -8.01 6.46 -31.70
CA ASN A 391 -9.00 5.65 -32.42
C ASN A 391 -10.44 5.86 -31.94
N CYS A 392 -10.64 6.21 -30.66
CA CYS A 392 -11.97 6.44 -30.09
C CYS A 392 -12.39 7.90 -30.14
N PHE A 393 -11.49 8.84 -29.86
CA PHE A 393 -11.82 10.27 -29.76
C PHE A 393 -11.29 11.09 -30.93
N GLY A 394 -10.23 10.64 -31.62
CA GLY A 394 -9.62 11.40 -32.72
C GLY A 394 -8.90 12.67 -32.27
N THR A 395 -8.68 12.84 -30.96
CA THR A 395 -8.18 14.06 -30.33
C THR A 395 -6.69 14.00 -30.00
N LEU A 396 -6.02 12.88 -30.27
CA LEU A 396 -4.60 12.70 -29.94
C LEU A 396 -3.75 13.81 -30.58
N ILE A 397 -2.95 14.46 -29.75
CA ILE A 397 -1.91 15.40 -30.19
C ILE A 397 -0.59 14.63 -30.18
N PRO A 398 0.04 14.40 -31.35
CA PRO A 398 1.32 13.73 -31.40
C PRO A 398 2.38 14.50 -30.62
N PHE A 399 3.23 13.76 -29.89
CA PHE A 399 4.39 14.31 -29.21
C PHE A 399 5.58 13.39 -29.52
N PRO A 400 6.58 13.85 -30.27
CA PRO A 400 7.70 13.01 -30.70
C PRO A 400 8.68 12.75 -29.53
N ASP A 401 9.29 11.57 -29.55
CA ASP A 401 10.37 11.23 -28.61
C ASP A 401 11.72 11.71 -29.17
N TYR A 402 12.68 12.04 -28.29
CA TYR A 402 14.00 12.49 -28.72
C TYR A 402 14.73 11.39 -29.52
N MET A 403 14.64 10.15 -29.05
CA MET A 403 15.37 9.02 -29.62
C MET A 403 14.78 8.55 -30.97
N ASP A 404 13.59 9.02 -31.35
CA ASP A 404 13.02 8.77 -32.67
C ASP A 404 13.87 9.41 -33.80
N LYS A 405 14.55 10.53 -33.51
CA LYS A 405 15.27 11.35 -34.50
C LYS A 405 16.74 11.55 -34.19
N HIS A 406 17.15 11.29 -32.95
CA HIS A 406 18.50 11.53 -32.45
C HIS A 406 19.10 10.23 -31.89
N LYS A 407 20.44 10.10 -31.94
CA LYS A 407 21.17 8.91 -31.46
C LYS A 407 22.13 9.21 -30.31
N ASP A 408 22.31 10.49 -29.99
CA ASP A 408 23.12 10.94 -28.87
C ASP A 408 22.32 10.94 -27.57
N THR A 409 23.03 11.00 -26.44
CA THR A 409 22.45 11.02 -25.09
C THR A 409 22.80 12.32 -24.35
N ASP A 410 22.94 13.43 -25.07
CA ASP A 410 23.25 14.73 -24.47
C ASP A 410 22.01 15.33 -23.79
N LEU A 411 22.04 15.40 -22.47
CA LEU A 411 20.95 15.93 -21.64
C LEU A 411 20.58 17.38 -22.01
N ALA A 412 21.56 18.21 -22.39
CA ALA A 412 21.29 19.59 -22.78
C ALA A 412 20.52 19.66 -24.12
N ALA A 413 20.88 18.80 -25.08
CA ALA A 413 20.18 18.68 -26.35
C ALA A 413 18.76 18.13 -26.16
N ILE A 414 18.58 17.13 -25.27
CA ILE A 414 17.28 16.57 -24.90
C ILE A 414 16.35 17.66 -24.33
N VAL A 415 16.83 18.44 -23.35
CA VAL A 415 16.04 19.55 -22.77
C VAL A 415 15.65 20.57 -23.83
N LYS A 416 16.59 20.95 -24.71
CA LYS A 416 16.32 21.90 -25.80
C LYS A 416 15.26 21.36 -26.78
N PHE A 417 15.33 20.08 -27.12
CA PHE A 417 14.34 19.42 -27.97
C PHE A 417 12.96 19.45 -27.33
N TYR A 418 12.81 18.89 -26.13
CA TYR A 418 11.52 18.80 -25.45
C TYR A 418 10.93 20.17 -25.12
N SER A 419 11.75 21.17 -24.81
CA SER A 419 11.27 22.55 -24.60
C SER A 419 10.60 23.14 -25.86
N ASN A 420 11.12 22.82 -27.05
CA ASN A 420 10.53 23.30 -28.31
C ASN A 420 9.26 22.51 -28.68
N GLU A 421 9.27 21.20 -28.49
CA GLU A 421 8.11 20.35 -28.78
C GLU A 421 6.95 20.64 -27.81
N LEU A 422 7.21 20.94 -26.54
CA LEU A 422 6.18 21.35 -25.57
C LEU A 422 5.46 22.63 -26.00
N LYS A 423 6.18 23.64 -26.51
CA LYS A 423 5.56 24.88 -27.02
C LYS A 423 4.59 24.58 -28.17
N LYS A 424 5.05 23.79 -29.14
CA LYS A 424 4.21 23.35 -30.29
C LYS A 424 3.00 22.55 -29.83
N TYR A 425 3.19 21.64 -28.87
CA TYR A 425 2.13 20.81 -28.32
C TYR A 425 1.02 21.66 -27.71
N TRP A 426 1.38 22.63 -26.85
CA TRP A 426 0.39 23.47 -26.18
C TRP A 426 -0.30 24.46 -27.12
N ASP A 427 0.39 24.95 -28.14
CA ASP A 427 -0.24 25.74 -29.20
C ASP A 427 -1.29 24.94 -29.98
N GLU A 428 -1.00 23.67 -30.28
CA GLU A 428 -1.97 22.77 -30.92
C GLU A 428 -3.10 22.38 -29.96
N PHE A 429 -2.79 22.15 -28.68
CA PHE A 429 -3.78 21.84 -27.65
C PHE A 429 -4.83 22.93 -27.54
N ARG A 430 -4.43 24.20 -27.40
CA ARG A 430 -5.35 25.34 -27.37
C ARG A 430 -6.24 25.40 -28.59
N LYS A 431 -5.67 25.27 -29.79
CA LYS A 431 -6.43 25.28 -31.05
C LYS A 431 -7.49 24.18 -31.11
N ARG A 432 -7.20 22.99 -30.56
CA ARG A 432 -8.16 21.88 -30.53
C ARG A 432 -9.22 22.06 -29.46
N LEU A 433 -8.84 22.54 -28.27
CA LEU A 433 -9.77 22.87 -27.20
C LEU A 433 -10.74 23.98 -27.63
N GLU A 434 -10.25 25.05 -28.25
CA GLU A 434 -11.08 26.15 -28.77
C GLU A 434 -12.07 25.68 -29.86
N LYS A 435 -11.73 24.63 -30.62
CA LYS A 435 -12.59 24.04 -31.64
C LYS A 435 -13.54 22.96 -31.11
N SER A 436 -13.35 22.45 -29.88
CA SER A 436 -14.22 21.40 -29.35
C SER A 436 -15.59 21.98 -28.99
N GLU A 437 -16.66 21.40 -29.53
CA GLU A 437 -18.04 21.72 -29.15
C GLU A 437 -18.49 20.95 -27.90
N GLU A 438 -17.79 19.85 -27.60
CA GLU A 438 -18.04 18.95 -26.47
C GLU A 438 -16.80 18.84 -25.56
N LEU A 439 -16.87 17.95 -24.58
CA LEU A 439 -15.76 17.62 -23.68
C LEU A 439 -14.51 17.23 -24.48
N PHE A 440 -13.41 17.97 -24.31
CA PHE A 440 -12.15 17.66 -25.00
C PHE A 440 -11.38 16.58 -24.23
N ILE A 441 -11.38 15.34 -24.72
CA ILE A 441 -10.69 14.21 -24.06
C ILE A 441 -9.34 13.99 -24.70
N THR A 442 -8.23 13.99 -23.95
CA THR A 442 -6.90 13.64 -24.46
C THR A 442 -6.01 13.08 -23.35
N ARG A 443 -4.73 12.80 -23.61
CA ARG A 443 -3.81 12.23 -22.61
C ARG A 443 -2.93 13.30 -21.95
N LYS A 444 -2.48 13.05 -20.71
CA LYS A 444 -1.34 13.76 -20.10
C LYS A 444 -0.03 13.37 -20.78
N LEU A 445 0.94 14.28 -20.74
CA LEU A 445 2.29 14.05 -21.23
C LEU A 445 3.19 13.59 -20.09
N TYR A 446 3.64 12.34 -20.16
CA TYR A 446 4.66 11.80 -19.26
C TYR A 446 6.04 11.92 -19.87
N PHE A 447 7.00 12.32 -19.04
CA PHE A 447 8.42 12.30 -19.36
C PHE A 447 9.11 11.16 -18.61
N VAL A 448 9.79 10.31 -19.37
CA VAL A 448 10.37 9.05 -18.91
C VAL A 448 11.89 9.14 -19.07
N PRO A 449 12.68 8.96 -18.00
CA PRO A 449 14.14 8.86 -18.08
C PRO A 449 14.61 7.73 -18.99
N TYR A 450 15.65 8.00 -19.79
CA TYR A 450 16.29 6.97 -20.61
C TYR A 450 17.32 6.15 -19.82
N GLY A 451 17.69 6.59 -18.61
CA GLY A 451 18.70 5.93 -17.78
C GLY A 451 20.13 6.39 -18.06
N ILE A 452 20.30 7.55 -18.72
CA ILE A 452 21.55 8.26 -18.98
C ILE A 452 22.17 8.74 -17.66
N ASP A 453 21.38 9.40 -16.80
CA ASP A 453 21.86 9.95 -15.53
C ASP A 453 20.72 10.01 -14.49
N PRO A 454 21.00 9.77 -13.19
CA PRO A 454 19.99 9.88 -12.14
C PRO A 454 19.25 11.22 -12.08
N CYS A 455 19.88 12.30 -12.56
CA CYS A 455 19.30 13.64 -12.59
C CYS A 455 18.14 13.79 -13.57
N GLU A 456 17.99 12.92 -14.58
CA GLU A 456 17.07 13.08 -15.71
C GLU A 456 15.63 13.37 -15.27
N ILE A 457 15.13 12.64 -14.28
CA ILE A 457 13.76 12.81 -13.81
C ILE A 457 13.52 14.20 -13.21
N PHE A 458 14.50 14.72 -12.48
CA PHE A 458 14.45 16.06 -11.89
C PHE A 458 14.71 17.15 -12.93
N MET A 459 15.53 16.85 -13.95
CA MET A 459 15.74 17.69 -15.12
C MET A 459 14.43 17.90 -15.87
N TYR A 460 13.68 16.83 -16.16
CA TYR A 460 12.35 16.92 -16.75
C TYR A 460 11.37 17.67 -15.86
N ALA A 461 11.35 17.36 -14.55
CA ALA A 461 10.49 18.06 -13.61
C ALA A 461 10.78 19.58 -13.59
N SER A 462 12.06 19.99 -13.56
CA SER A 462 12.46 21.39 -13.61
C SER A 462 12.09 22.07 -14.92
N MET A 463 12.25 21.38 -16.05
CA MET A 463 11.89 21.87 -17.37
C MET A 463 10.38 22.11 -17.49
N ILE A 464 9.56 21.10 -17.14
CA ILE A 464 8.10 21.18 -17.17
C ILE A 464 7.63 22.32 -16.27
N TRP A 465 8.13 22.37 -15.03
CA TRP A 465 7.75 23.42 -14.07
C TRP A 465 8.05 24.82 -14.62
N LYS A 466 9.26 25.06 -15.13
CA LYS A 466 9.65 26.36 -15.71
C LYS A 466 8.77 26.75 -16.88
N LEU A 467 8.55 25.82 -17.82
CA LEU A 467 7.77 26.10 -19.01
C LEU A 467 6.28 26.26 -18.69
N TYR A 468 5.74 25.48 -17.77
CA TYR A 468 4.31 25.49 -17.54
C TYR A 468 3.90 26.62 -16.60
N VAL A 469 4.72 26.93 -15.60
CA VAL A 469 4.41 27.95 -14.60
C VAL A 469 4.93 29.32 -15.01
N TYR A 470 6.18 29.44 -15.48
CA TYR A 470 6.74 30.75 -15.80
C TYR A 470 6.48 31.20 -17.25
N ASN A 471 6.32 30.26 -18.18
CA ASN A 471 5.90 30.56 -19.55
C ASN A 471 4.41 30.33 -19.79
N GLU A 472 3.65 29.93 -18.75
CA GLU A 472 2.19 29.77 -18.77
C GLU A 472 1.70 28.96 -19.99
N LEU A 473 2.41 27.87 -20.32
CA LEU A 473 2.10 27.11 -21.53
C LEU A 473 0.76 26.35 -21.48
N PRO A 474 0.38 25.63 -20.41
CA PRO A 474 -0.92 24.98 -20.35
C PRO A 474 -2.07 26.00 -20.16
N PRO A 475 -3.28 25.71 -20.66
CA PRO A 475 -4.44 26.59 -20.49
C PRO A 475 -5.12 26.48 -19.11
N TYR A 476 -4.51 25.74 -18.17
CA TYR A 476 -5.11 25.42 -16.87
C TYR A 476 -4.13 25.65 -15.72
N LYS A 477 -4.70 25.82 -14.51
CA LYS A 477 -3.92 26.04 -13.29
C LYS A 477 -3.20 24.76 -12.84
N LEU A 478 -1.94 24.93 -12.47
CA LEU A 478 -1.12 23.88 -11.90
C LEU A 478 -0.95 24.06 -10.40
N ASP A 479 -0.89 22.94 -9.68
CA ASP A 479 -0.63 22.93 -8.24
C ASP A 479 0.53 22.00 -7.85
N GLY A 480 1.31 21.50 -8.83
CA GLY A 480 2.50 20.71 -8.57
C GLY A 480 2.92 19.78 -9.70
N MET A 481 3.60 18.70 -9.33
CA MET A 481 4.09 17.64 -10.23
C MET A 481 3.70 16.26 -9.67
N ILE A 482 3.48 15.29 -10.55
CA ILE A 482 3.24 13.89 -10.19
C ILE A 482 4.41 13.04 -10.69
N TYR A 483 4.98 12.26 -9.77
CA TYR A 483 5.95 11.20 -10.06
C TYR A 483 5.22 9.85 -9.98
N THR A 484 5.11 9.16 -11.12
CA THR A 484 4.48 7.84 -11.21
C THR A 484 5.55 6.76 -11.44
N PRO A 485 5.57 5.65 -10.67
CA PRO A 485 6.57 4.61 -10.88
C PRO A 485 6.34 3.88 -12.21
N GLN A 486 7.43 3.57 -12.92
CA GLN A 486 7.36 3.00 -14.27
C GLN A 486 6.99 1.50 -14.25
N ASN A 487 7.58 0.76 -13.31
CA ASN A 487 7.54 -0.70 -13.27
C ASN A 487 6.57 -1.26 -12.23
N THR A 488 5.64 -0.44 -11.73
CA THR A 488 4.60 -0.90 -10.80
C THR A 488 3.25 -1.05 -11.48
N PRO A 489 2.41 -2.00 -11.04
CA PRO A 489 1.04 -2.08 -11.49
C PRO A 489 0.23 -0.86 -11.06
N TYR A 490 -1.02 -0.78 -11.51
CA TYR A 490 -1.96 0.17 -10.92
C TYR A 490 -2.33 -0.29 -9.51
N MET A 491 -1.59 0.23 -8.52
CA MET A 491 -1.71 -0.18 -7.12
C MET A 491 -2.76 0.59 -6.32
N ILE A 492 -3.55 -0.12 -5.54
CA ILE A 492 -4.49 0.46 -4.56
C ILE A 492 -4.16 -0.15 -3.19
N ASP A 493 -3.48 0.61 -2.33
CA ASP A 493 -3.04 0.12 -1.00
C ASP A 493 -3.75 0.86 0.14
N ALA A 494 -4.52 0.15 0.96
CA ALA A 494 -5.26 0.78 2.06
C ALA A 494 -4.39 1.12 3.29
N ASP A 495 -3.16 0.60 3.40
CA ASP A 495 -2.35 0.77 4.62
C ASP A 495 -1.30 1.88 4.52
N SER A 496 -1.59 3.01 5.18
CA SER A 496 -0.68 4.15 5.30
C SER A 496 0.67 3.85 5.97
N LYS A 497 0.82 2.71 6.65
CA LYS A 497 2.09 2.29 7.26
C LYS A 497 3.13 1.86 6.22
N ASN A 498 2.69 1.45 5.03
CA ASN A 498 3.57 0.94 3.97
C ASN A 498 4.05 2.03 2.99
N PHE A 499 3.57 3.26 3.16
CA PHE A 499 3.81 4.40 2.26
C PHE A 499 5.30 4.75 2.03
N ASP A 500 6.16 4.38 2.98
CA ASP A 500 7.60 4.64 2.91
C ASP A 500 8.41 3.38 2.58
N ALA A 501 7.75 2.22 2.49
CA ALA A 501 8.36 0.90 2.30
C ALA A 501 8.49 0.49 0.82
N LYS A 502 7.64 1.06 -0.04
CA LYS A 502 7.58 0.72 -1.47
C LYS A 502 7.34 1.96 -2.33
N PRO A 503 7.70 1.92 -3.62
CA PRO A 503 7.47 3.04 -4.54
C PRO A 503 5.97 3.26 -4.77
N PHE A 504 5.46 4.43 -4.39
CA PHE A 504 4.10 4.89 -4.67
C PHE A 504 4.09 6.02 -5.68
N GLU A 505 2.90 6.40 -6.14
CA GLU A 505 2.74 7.67 -6.84
C GLU A 505 2.92 8.83 -5.87
N TYR A 506 3.83 9.73 -6.21
CA TYR A 506 4.18 10.86 -5.36
C TYR A 506 3.76 12.19 -5.99
N LYS A 507 3.08 13.04 -5.22
CA LYS A 507 2.81 14.44 -5.57
C LYS A 507 3.83 15.35 -4.93
N TRP A 508 4.50 16.16 -5.73
CA TRP A 508 5.24 17.31 -5.24
C TRP A 508 4.39 18.55 -5.42
N LYS A 509 4.31 19.40 -4.39
CA LYS A 509 3.72 20.72 -4.46
C LYS A 509 4.77 21.76 -4.09
N PRO A 510 4.72 22.97 -4.68
CA PRO A 510 5.46 24.11 -4.19
C PRO A 510 5.23 24.31 -2.68
N PRO A 511 6.26 24.72 -1.91
CA PRO A 511 6.15 24.80 -0.45
C PRO A 511 4.98 25.66 0.04
N ASN A 512 4.69 26.75 -0.67
CA ASN A 512 3.60 27.69 -0.40
C ASN A 512 2.19 27.14 -0.74
N LEU A 513 2.10 26.02 -1.46
CA LEU A 513 0.84 25.36 -1.82
C LEU A 513 0.61 24.06 -1.02
N ASN A 514 1.47 23.74 -0.05
CA ASN A 514 1.24 22.64 0.88
C ASN A 514 0.12 23.01 1.86
N SER A 515 -1.01 22.33 1.74
CA SER A 515 -2.22 22.62 2.50
C SER A 515 -2.72 21.41 3.30
N ILE A 516 -3.36 21.69 4.44
CA ILE A 516 -4.05 20.71 5.28
C ILE A 516 -5.53 21.10 5.36
N ASP A 517 -6.42 20.15 5.15
CA ASP A 517 -7.85 20.33 5.38
C ASP A 517 -8.14 20.15 6.88
N PHE A 518 -8.68 21.18 7.53
CA PHE A 518 -9.11 21.14 8.92
C PHE A 518 -10.62 21.30 9.03
N PHE A 519 -11.25 20.49 9.88
CA PHE A 519 -12.55 20.86 10.43
C PHE A 519 -12.34 21.97 11.46
N ILE A 520 -13.10 23.06 11.35
CA ILE A 520 -12.88 24.25 12.17
C ILE A 520 -14.00 24.48 13.18
N ARG A 521 -13.63 25.07 14.32
CA ARG A 521 -14.59 25.66 15.27
C ARG A 521 -14.12 27.01 15.76
N PHE A 522 -14.96 28.03 15.64
CA PHE A 522 -14.68 29.34 16.24
C PHE A 522 -14.83 29.28 17.77
N GLU A 523 -13.98 29.99 18.49
CA GLU A 523 -14.17 30.19 19.92
C GLU A 523 -15.43 31.03 20.18
N LYS A 524 -16.25 30.58 21.13
CA LYS A 524 -17.51 31.23 21.49
C LYS A 524 -17.33 32.04 22.77
N ASN A 525 -18.06 33.15 22.88
CA ASN A 525 -18.18 33.91 24.11
C ASN A 525 -19.03 33.12 25.12
N GLU A 526 -18.54 32.94 26.34
CA GLU A 526 -19.20 32.14 27.38
C GLU A 526 -20.61 32.64 27.73
N THR A 527 -20.88 33.94 27.56
CA THR A 527 -22.16 34.57 27.92
C THR A 527 -23.15 34.59 26.75
N THR A 528 -22.72 35.05 25.57
CA THR A 528 -23.62 35.25 24.42
C THR A 528 -23.73 34.04 23.50
N GLN A 529 -22.85 33.04 23.66
CA GLN A 529 -22.73 31.87 22.77
C GLN A 529 -22.44 32.22 21.30
N SER A 530 -22.21 33.50 20.98
CA SER A 530 -21.76 33.98 19.67
C SER A 530 -20.24 33.83 19.53
N ASP A 531 -19.72 33.95 18.30
CA ASP A 531 -18.27 33.96 18.07
C ASP A 531 -17.60 35.07 18.90
N ALA A 532 -16.47 34.72 19.53
CA ALA A 532 -15.64 35.65 20.26
C ALA A 532 -14.78 36.48 19.28
N ILE A 533 -14.86 37.80 19.41
CA ILE A 533 -14.05 38.76 18.65
C ILE A 533 -12.91 39.23 19.56
N TYR A 534 -11.69 39.14 19.04
CA TYR A 534 -10.46 39.56 19.70
C TYR A 534 -9.86 40.75 18.96
N PHE A 535 -9.03 41.52 19.67
CA PHE A 535 -8.42 42.75 19.18
C PHE A 535 -6.90 42.60 19.17
N ASP A 536 -6.27 42.93 18.06
CA ASP A 536 -4.82 42.95 17.92
C ASP A 536 -4.30 44.38 18.17
N GLU A 537 -3.63 44.57 19.32
CA GLU A 537 -3.07 45.86 19.74
C GLU A 537 -1.58 46.01 19.37
N SER A 538 -1.04 45.12 18.53
CA SER A 538 0.40 45.11 18.19
C SER A 538 0.81 46.15 17.13
N ASP A 539 -0.12 46.82 16.47
CA ASP A 539 0.15 47.82 15.43
C ASP A 539 -0.04 49.26 15.98
N ASN A 540 1.03 50.06 15.98
CA ASN A 540 1.04 51.45 16.48
C ASN A 540 0.30 52.45 15.55
N THR A 541 -0.53 51.95 14.62
CA THR A 541 -1.15 52.69 13.51
C THR A 541 -2.64 52.99 13.69
N LYS A 542 -3.15 53.28 14.90
CA LYS A 542 -4.55 53.75 15.13
C LYS A 542 -5.71 52.84 14.61
N VAL A 543 -5.44 51.73 13.93
CA VAL A 543 -6.46 50.75 13.47
C VAL A 543 -6.28 49.48 14.27
N VAL A 544 -7.22 49.21 15.18
CA VAL A 544 -7.23 47.96 15.94
C VAL A 544 -7.83 46.88 15.05
N ASN A 545 -7.00 45.96 14.55
CA ASN A 545 -7.47 44.86 13.72
C ASN A 545 -8.21 43.84 14.58
N GLN A 546 -9.44 43.50 14.18
CA GLN A 546 -10.26 42.50 14.87
C GLN A 546 -10.04 41.12 14.24
N TYR A 547 -10.07 40.05 15.05
CA TYR A 547 -9.93 38.68 14.56
C TYR A 547 -10.77 37.69 15.36
N LYS A 548 -11.07 36.54 14.75
CA LYS A 548 -11.65 35.37 15.44
C LYS A 548 -10.60 34.29 15.62
N VAL A 549 -10.68 33.55 16.73
CA VAL A 549 -9.83 32.38 16.98
C VAL A 549 -10.54 31.13 16.50
N CYS A 550 -9.88 30.40 15.61
CA CYS A 550 -10.35 29.17 14.99
C CYS A 550 -9.55 27.97 15.53
N LYS A 551 -10.23 26.98 16.10
CA LYS A 551 -9.64 25.70 16.53
C LYS A 551 -9.57 24.74 15.34
N LEU A 552 -8.40 24.13 15.13
CA LEU A 552 -8.13 23.29 13.97
C LEU A 552 -8.20 21.79 14.34
N PHE A 553 -9.13 21.05 13.73
CA PHE A 553 -9.33 19.62 13.96
C PHE A 553 -9.03 18.81 12.70
N VAL A 554 -8.42 17.64 12.92
CA VAL A 554 -8.26 16.55 11.95
C VAL A 554 -9.10 15.36 12.43
N HIS A 555 -9.23 14.29 11.66
CA HIS A 555 -9.96 13.11 12.13
C HIS A 555 -9.04 11.97 12.56
N THR A 556 -9.50 11.21 13.55
CA THR A 556 -8.97 9.89 13.93
C THR A 556 -10.11 8.87 13.94
N GLN A 557 -9.79 7.58 13.85
CA GLN A 557 -10.77 6.51 13.98
C GLN A 557 -10.80 5.98 15.41
N ASN A 558 -11.98 5.90 16.01
CA ASN A 558 -12.22 5.27 17.31
C ASN A 558 -13.41 4.30 17.19
N LYS A 559 -13.17 3.00 17.45
CA LYS A 559 -14.17 1.93 17.31
C LYS A 559 -14.93 1.92 15.97
N GLY A 560 -14.24 2.29 14.88
CA GLY A 560 -14.83 2.36 13.54
C GLY A 560 -15.60 3.65 13.21
N GLN A 561 -15.71 4.60 14.15
CA GLN A 561 -16.30 5.92 13.93
C GLN A 561 -15.21 6.98 13.83
N GLU A 562 -15.36 7.93 12.91
CA GLU A 562 -14.46 9.08 12.82
C GLU A 562 -14.84 10.16 13.84
N ILE A 563 -13.84 10.71 14.51
CA ILE A 563 -14.04 11.78 15.49
C ILE A 563 -13.12 12.99 15.19
N PRO A 564 -13.62 14.23 15.33
CA PRO A 564 -12.78 15.41 15.22
C PRO A 564 -11.82 15.46 16.41
N THR A 565 -10.53 15.50 16.10
CA THR A 565 -9.41 15.47 17.05
C THR A 565 -8.57 16.72 16.83
N PRO A 566 -8.24 17.51 17.87
CA PRO A 566 -7.40 18.69 17.72
C PRO A 566 -6.08 18.33 17.03
N PHE A 567 -5.69 19.11 16.01
CA PHE A 567 -4.40 18.92 15.37
C PHE A 567 -3.30 19.42 16.31
N LYS A 568 -2.31 18.56 16.60
CA LYS A 568 -1.25 18.83 17.58
C LYS A 568 0.12 18.75 16.92
N ILE A 569 0.95 19.76 17.14
CA ILE A 569 2.37 19.78 16.75
C ILE A 569 3.20 19.82 18.03
N GLY A 570 4.06 18.82 18.24
CA GLY A 570 4.85 18.71 19.48
C GLY A 570 3.99 18.63 20.75
N GLY A 571 2.77 18.11 20.64
CA GLY A 571 1.79 18.05 21.73
C GLY A 571 0.93 19.31 21.92
N VAL A 572 1.23 20.41 21.21
CA VAL A 572 0.51 21.69 21.31
C VAL A 572 -0.60 21.76 20.26
N GLU A 573 -1.82 22.05 20.70
CA GLU A 573 -2.98 22.25 19.83
C GLU A 573 -2.81 23.47 18.94
N GLN A 574 -3.05 23.28 17.65
CA GLN A 574 -2.97 24.34 16.67
C GLN A 574 -4.28 25.10 16.58
N ARG A 575 -4.16 26.42 16.37
CA ARG A 575 -5.25 27.36 16.20
C ARG A 575 -4.91 28.29 15.04
N ALA A 576 -5.91 28.94 14.45
CA ALA A 576 -5.74 29.97 13.44
C ALA A 576 -6.42 31.26 13.91
N ASN A 577 -5.72 32.39 13.83
CA ASN A 577 -6.29 33.71 14.11
C ASN A 577 -6.64 34.35 12.77
N ILE A 578 -7.94 34.49 12.49
CA ILE A 578 -8.44 34.97 11.20
C ILE A 578 -8.96 36.39 11.38
N TYR A 579 -8.31 37.35 10.74
CA TYR A 579 -8.74 38.74 10.77
C TYR A 579 -10.11 38.91 10.13
N ILE A 580 -10.91 39.80 10.71
CA ILE A 580 -12.23 40.16 10.25
C ILE A 580 -12.08 41.25 9.19
N ASN A 581 -12.66 41.01 8.01
CA ASN A 581 -12.74 41.97 6.92
C ASN A 581 -14.19 42.12 6.46
N ASP A 582 -14.68 43.36 6.38
CA ASP A 582 -16.08 43.69 6.10
C ASP A 582 -17.09 42.97 7.02
N GLY A 583 -16.74 42.86 8.31
CA GLY A 583 -17.61 42.28 9.35
C GLY A 583 -17.49 40.77 9.53
N ASP A 584 -16.86 40.05 8.60
CA ASP A 584 -16.75 38.58 8.62
C ASP A 584 -15.31 38.06 8.45
N THR A 585 -15.10 36.80 8.81
CA THR A 585 -13.87 36.07 8.51
C THR A 585 -13.94 35.49 7.11
N ARG A 586 -12.92 35.74 6.28
CA ARG A 586 -12.89 35.34 4.87
C ARG A 586 -11.66 34.51 4.53
N ASP A 587 -11.77 33.66 3.52
CA ASP A 587 -10.64 32.96 2.91
C ASP A 587 -9.88 33.86 1.91
N ILE A 588 -8.80 33.36 1.29
CA ILE A 588 -8.02 34.15 0.31
C ILE A 588 -8.80 34.50 -0.96
N GLU A 589 -9.89 33.79 -1.25
CA GLU A 589 -10.78 34.07 -2.38
C GLU A 589 -11.84 35.11 -2.01
N GLY A 590 -11.86 35.57 -0.75
CA GLY A 590 -12.81 36.54 -0.23
C GLY A 590 -14.15 35.93 0.20
N LYS A 591 -14.29 34.60 0.20
CA LYS A 591 -15.51 33.91 0.62
C LYS A 591 -15.58 33.82 2.14
N ILE A 592 -16.79 33.91 2.67
CA ILE A 592 -17.02 33.86 4.13
C ILE A 592 -16.72 32.46 4.64
N ILE A 593 -16.00 32.39 5.77
CA ILE A 593 -15.70 31.16 6.48
C ILE A 593 -16.72 30.98 7.60
N GLU A 594 -17.51 29.92 7.49
CA GLU A 594 -18.55 29.55 8.46
C GLU A 594 -18.02 28.59 9.52
N ASP A 595 -18.62 28.63 10.72
CA ASP A 595 -18.30 27.71 11.81
C ASP A 595 -18.70 26.26 11.46
N ASN A 596 -18.03 25.27 12.07
CA ASN A 596 -18.28 23.84 11.84
C ASN A 596 -18.21 23.43 10.35
N THR A 597 -17.32 24.06 9.59
CA THR A 597 -17.00 23.68 8.21
C THR A 597 -15.62 23.04 8.12
N VAL A 598 -15.34 22.40 6.98
CA VAL A 598 -13.98 21.94 6.64
C VAL A 598 -13.35 22.98 5.74
N VAL A 599 -12.19 23.49 6.12
CA VAL A 599 -11.47 24.56 5.41
C VAL A 599 -10.05 24.09 5.11
N GLU A 600 -9.58 24.37 3.91
CA GLU A 600 -8.21 24.09 3.46
C GLU A 600 -7.29 25.23 3.92
N PHE A 601 -6.22 24.92 4.65
CA PHE A 601 -5.27 25.90 5.17
C PHE A 601 -3.86 25.67 4.66
N VAL A 602 -3.13 26.76 4.38
CA VAL A 602 -1.66 26.74 4.23
C VAL A 602 -1.00 27.33 5.48
N PHE A 603 0.28 27.03 5.67
CA PHE A 603 1.06 27.55 6.78
C PHE A 603 2.22 28.41 6.29
N ASP A 604 2.25 29.68 6.69
CA ASP A 604 3.32 30.60 6.35
C ASP A 604 4.58 30.32 7.17
N THR A 605 5.54 29.63 6.56
CA THR A 605 6.84 29.32 7.17
C THR A 605 7.84 30.48 7.12
N THR A 606 7.55 31.56 6.38
CA THR A 606 8.49 32.69 6.20
C THR A 606 8.57 33.56 7.45
N GLN A 607 7.47 33.66 8.21
CA GLN A 607 7.37 34.45 9.43
C GLN A 607 7.93 33.70 10.63
N LYS A 608 9.22 33.90 10.94
CA LYS A 608 9.90 33.15 12.03
C LYS A 608 9.49 33.59 13.45
N ASN A 609 9.22 34.88 13.65
CA ASN A 609 9.01 35.49 14.98
C ASN A 609 7.55 35.70 15.36
N VAL A 610 6.62 35.17 14.57
CA VAL A 610 5.18 35.29 14.80
C VAL A 610 4.66 34.03 15.50
N ASN A 611 3.63 34.15 16.34
CA ASN A 611 2.95 32.99 16.93
C ASN A 611 2.34 32.14 15.80
N ASN A 612 2.46 30.81 15.90
CA ASN A 612 1.91 29.88 14.91
C ASN A 612 0.42 30.10 14.61
N ALA A 613 -0.34 30.64 15.57
CA ALA A 613 -1.75 30.95 15.37
C ALA A 613 -2.02 31.94 14.22
N TYR A 614 -1.10 32.87 13.93
CA TYR A 614 -1.26 33.83 12.83
C TYR A 614 -0.68 33.33 11.50
N LYS A 615 -0.04 32.15 11.48
CA LYS A 615 0.61 31.61 10.28
C LYS A 615 -0.30 30.70 9.47
N TRP A 616 -1.42 30.27 10.04
CA TRP A 616 -2.42 29.49 9.32
C TRP A 616 -3.30 30.42 8.49
N ILE A 617 -3.22 30.28 7.17
CA ILE A 617 -3.96 31.10 6.21
C ILE A 617 -5.03 30.21 5.55
N PRO A 618 -6.33 30.56 5.67
CA PRO A 618 -7.40 29.80 5.05
C PRO A 618 -7.42 30.03 3.54
N LEU A 619 -7.22 28.96 2.76
CA LEU A 619 -7.29 29.00 1.31
C LEU A 619 -8.74 29.05 0.82
N ARG A 620 -9.55 28.06 1.22
CA ARG A 620 -10.94 27.93 0.78
C ARG A 620 -11.73 26.98 1.66
N THR A 621 -13.04 27.16 1.70
CA THR A 621 -13.97 26.18 2.28
C THR A 621 -14.10 24.94 1.38
N ARG A 622 -13.97 23.75 1.96
CA ARG A 622 -14.15 22.45 1.31
C ARG A 622 -15.59 21.98 1.49
N TYR A 623 -16.48 22.49 0.63
CA TYR A 623 -17.92 22.22 0.69
C TYR A 623 -18.26 20.71 0.62
N ASP A 624 -17.53 19.96 -0.20
CA ASP A 624 -17.66 18.50 -0.35
C ASP A 624 -17.42 17.73 0.95
N LYS A 625 -16.41 18.14 1.71
CA LYS A 625 -16.06 17.52 3.00
C LYS A 625 -16.98 18.01 4.11
N THR A 626 -17.34 19.29 4.09
CA THR A 626 -18.27 19.91 5.03
C THR A 626 -19.62 19.19 5.03
N GLU A 627 -20.15 18.87 3.84
CA GLU A 627 -21.39 18.10 3.74
C GLU A 627 -21.27 16.72 4.39
N SER A 628 -20.16 16.02 4.16
CA SER A 628 -19.92 14.69 4.75
C SER A 628 -19.90 14.73 6.28
N VAL A 629 -19.40 15.84 6.84
CA VAL A 629 -19.42 16.10 8.29
C VAL A 629 -20.85 16.33 8.78
N ILE A 630 -21.59 17.23 8.15
CA ILE A 630 -22.96 17.61 8.57
C ILE A 630 -23.91 16.41 8.51
N LYS A 631 -23.88 15.65 7.42
CA LYS A 631 -24.84 14.55 7.17
C LYS A 631 -24.47 13.24 7.87
N TYR A 632 -23.19 12.88 7.85
CA TYR A 632 -22.74 11.54 8.25
C TYR A 632 -21.83 11.53 9.47
N GLY A 633 -21.36 12.70 9.93
CA GLY A 633 -20.35 12.79 10.98
C GLY A 633 -19.03 12.11 10.58
N THR A 634 -18.60 12.31 9.33
CA THR A 634 -17.35 11.75 8.78
C THR A 634 -16.57 12.81 8.00
N LYS A 635 -15.29 12.54 7.69
CA LYS A 635 -14.36 13.41 6.95
C LYS A 635 -14.09 14.77 7.61
N TYR A 636 -13.85 14.79 8.92
CA TYR A 636 -13.44 15.99 9.67
C TYR A 636 -12.01 16.45 9.29
N GLY A 637 -11.81 16.93 8.07
CA GLY A 637 -10.51 17.31 7.53
C GLY A 637 -9.68 16.10 7.03
N ASN A 638 -8.35 16.23 7.03
CA ASN A 638 -7.47 15.11 6.72
C ASN A 638 -7.36 14.12 7.90
N HIS A 639 -7.02 12.87 7.60
CA HIS A 639 -6.68 11.89 8.64
C HIS A 639 -5.42 12.34 9.38
N TYR A 640 -5.37 12.14 10.70
CA TYR A 640 -4.27 12.60 11.57
C TYR A 640 -2.87 12.22 11.05
N LEU A 641 -2.68 10.99 10.57
CA LEU A 641 -1.39 10.55 10.01
C LEU A 641 -1.02 11.28 8.71
N ILE A 642 -2.01 11.58 7.86
CA ILE A 642 -1.80 12.30 6.60
C ILE A 642 -1.49 13.77 6.88
N ALA A 643 -2.24 14.40 7.78
CA ALA A 643 -1.98 15.78 8.22
C ALA A 643 -0.57 15.92 8.80
N ASN A 644 -0.10 14.95 9.60
CA ASN A 644 1.27 14.94 10.10
C ASN A 644 2.33 14.79 9.00
N ARG A 645 2.08 13.97 7.97
CA ARG A 645 2.96 13.86 6.80
C ARG A 645 3.02 15.17 6.03
N ILE A 646 1.88 15.80 5.79
CA ILE A 646 1.83 17.12 5.14
C ILE A 646 2.58 18.16 5.99
N TRP A 647 2.42 18.14 7.32
CA TRP A 647 3.18 19.00 8.22
C TRP A 647 4.69 18.80 8.10
N LYS A 648 5.18 17.55 7.97
CA LYS A 648 6.60 17.29 7.69
C LYS A 648 7.06 17.96 6.39
N THR A 649 6.24 17.91 5.34
CA THR A 649 6.53 18.57 4.06
C THR A 649 6.44 20.10 4.11
N ILE A 650 5.63 20.65 5.03
CA ILE A 650 5.58 22.10 5.30
C ILE A 650 6.89 22.54 5.99
N VAL A 651 7.36 21.79 6.99
CA VAL A 651 8.55 22.15 7.78
C VAL A 651 9.85 21.86 7.05
N ASN A 652 9.91 20.75 6.29
CA ASN A 652 11.07 20.33 5.52
C ASN A 652 10.68 20.09 4.05
N PRO A 653 10.34 21.15 3.30
CA PRO A 653 9.89 21.00 1.93
C PRO A 653 11.04 20.62 1.00
N ILE A 654 10.73 19.82 -0.01
CA ILE A 654 11.52 19.78 -1.24
C ILE A 654 11.12 21.00 -2.06
N THR A 655 12.06 21.91 -2.29
CA THR A 655 11.82 23.16 -3.00
C THR A 655 12.07 23.04 -4.51
N GLU A 656 11.61 24.04 -5.26
CA GLU A 656 11.92 24.19 -6.69
C GLU A 656 13.43 24.24 -6.95
N GLU A 657 14.19 24.88 -6.07
CA GLU A 657 15.66 24.94 -6.14
C GLU A 657 16.29 23.56 -5.94
N ASN A 658 15.75 22.74 -5.01
CA ASN A 658 16.23 21.37 -4.83
C ASN A 658 16.00 20.55 -6.11
N ILE A 659 14.80 20.64 -6.72
CA ILE A 659 14.50 19.95 -7.99
C ILE A 659 15.44 20.44 -9.11
N ALA A 660 15.64 21.75 -9.24
CA ALA A 660 16.54 22.30 -10.26
C ALA A 660 18.00 21.87 -10.07
N THR A 661 18.46 21.82 -8.81
CA THR A 661 19.82 21.39 -8.44
C THR A 661 20.01 19.89 -8.67
N LEU A 662 18.99 19.08 -8.35
CA LEU A 662 18.95 17.66 -8.67
C LEU A 662 18.82 17.40 -10.18
N GLY A 663 18.27 18.34 -10.95
CA GLY A 663 18.14 18.23 -12.40
C GLY A 663 19.40 18.57 -13.19
N ASN A 664 20.53 18.82 -12.52
CA ASN A 664 21.81 19.14 -13.16
C ASN A 664 22.89 18.13 -12.75
N PRO A 665 23.52 17.42 -13.71
CA PRO A 665 24.54 16.40 -13.42
C PRO A 665 25.69 16.90 -12.53
N ASN A 666 26.08 18.18 -12.68
CA ASN A 666 27.21 18.75 -11.94
C ASN A 666 26.89 18.99 -10.45
N THR A 667 25.62 19.20 -10.12
CA THR A 667 25.18 19.52 -8.74
C THR A 667 24.38 18.40 -8.10
N TYR A 668 23.90 17.43 -8.89
CA TYR A 668 23.07 16.32 -8.44
C TYR A 668 23.67 15.59 -7.22
N LYS A 669 24.93 15.17 -7.32
CA LYS A 669 25.58 14.38 -6.26
C LYS A 669 25.65 15.15 -4.94
N LEU A 670 26.05 16.42 -4.98
CA LEU A 670 26.18 17.25 -3.78
C LEU A 670 24.83 17.43 -3.08
N GLU A 671 23.78 17.70 -3.84
CA GLU A 671 22.44 17.88 -3.30
C GLU A 671 21.85 16.55 -2.80
N MET A 672 22.06 15.45 -3.52
CA MET A 672 21.63 14.12 -3.08
C MET A 672 22.35 13.69 -1.79
N ASP A 673 23.63 13.98 -1.64
CA ASP A 673 24.40 13.73 -0.42
C ASP A 673 23.83 14.56 0.76
N ARG A 674 23.51 15.84 0.52
CA ARG A 674 22.87 16.72 1.52
C ARG A 674 21.50 16.18 1.97
N LEU A 675 20.64 15.82 1.03
CA LEU A 675 19.31 15.27 1.34
C LEU A 675 19.42 13.91 2.07
N SER A 676 20.41 13.09 1.68
CA SER A 676 20.70 11.82 2.35
C SER A 676 21.14 12.02 3.81
N GLN A 677 21.96 13.05 4.10
CA GLN A 677 22.35 13.41 5.46
C GLN A 677 21.15 13.88 6.30
N MET A 678 20.25 14.69 5.72
CA MET A 678 19.03 15.14 6.41
C MET A 678 18.17 13.95 6.86
N VAL A 679 18.03 12.93 6.00
CA VAL A 679 17.31 11.68 6.32
C VAL A 679 17.99 10.92 7.47
N GLN A 680 19.31 10.95 7.59
CA GLN A 680 20.06 10.28 8.66
C GLN A 680 19.99 11.00 10.02
N THR A 681 19.70 12.32 10.03
CA THR A 681 19.66 13.14 11.26
C THR A 681 18.31 13.18 11.99
N ILE A 682 17.27 12.52 11.47
CA ILE A 682 15.95 12.48 12.11
C ILE A 682 16.01 11.57 13.35
N PRO A 683 15.67 12.04 14.57
CA PRO A 683 15.70 11.24 15.78
C PRO A 683 14.86 9.97 15.65
N ALA A 684 15.38 8.84 16.15
CA ALA A 684 14.77 7.51 16.08
C ALA A 684 13.32 7.42 16.60
N ALA A 685 12.85 8.41 17.37
CA ALA A 685 11.46 8.50 17.84
C ALA A 685 10.46 9.08 16.80
N THR A 686 10.96 9.66 15.70
CA THR A 686 10.14 10.24 14.60
C THR A 686 10.61 9.84 13.21
N ALA A 687 11.63 8.97 13.14
CA ALA A 687 12.03 8.32 11.91
C ALA A 687 10.82 7.54 11.37
N PRO A 688 10.37 7.80 10.13
CA PRO A 688 9.43 6.92 9.46
C PRO A 688 9.98 5.49 9.46
N ALA A 689 9.07 4.53 9.47
CA ALA A 689 9.36 3.10 9.40
C ALA A 689 10.10 2.74 8.09
N LYS A 690 11.38 3.12 7.96
CA LYS A 690 12.36 2.54 7.05
C LYS A 690 12.94 1.23 7.61
N GLU A 691 12.29 0.68 8.62
CA GLU A 691 12.51 -0.70 9.05
C GLU A 691 12.04 -1.68 7.96
N ALA A 692 11.13 -1.26 7.07
CA ALA A 692 10.42 -2.14 6.13
C ALA A 692 11.21 -2.68 4.92
N TYR A 693 12.51 -2.42 4.79
CA TYR A 693 13.34 -3.19 3.84
C TYR A 693 13.74 -4.56 4.41
N TYR A 694 13.66 -4.74 5.75
CA TYR A 694 13.90 -6.02 6.46
C TYR A 694 13.11 -6.11 7.78
N SER A 695 11.92 -5.51 7.84
CA SER A 695 10.96 -5.67 8.94
C SER A 695 9.64 -6.20 8.39
N ASN A 696 9.70 -7.31 7.67
CA ASN A 696 8.60 -8.24 7.84
C ASN A 696 8.66 -8.70 9.28
N ASP A 697 7.50 -8.65 9.95
CA ASP A 697 7.27 -8.94 11.36
C ASP A 697 8.41 -9.75 11.97
N SER A 698 9.41 -9.08 12.57
CA SER A 698 10.60 -9.76 13.12
C SER A 698 10.25 -10.81 14.18
N LEU A 699 9.01 -10.73 14.70
CA LEU A 699 8.38 -11.72 15.57
C LEU A 699 7.80 -12.93 14.81
N LYS A 700 7.21 -12.76 13.61
CA LYS A 700 6.64 -13.86 12.79
C LYS A 700 7.73 -14.72 12.14
N ASP A 701 8.83 -14.13 11.68
CA ASP A 701 9.94 -14.88 11.06
C ASP A 701 10.94 -15.50 12.06
N ALA A 702 10.74 -15.27 13.37
CA ALA A 702 11.69 -15.63 14.40
C ALA A 702 12.00 -17.14 14.43
N GLY A 703 10.99 -17.99 14.22
CA GLY A 703 11.11 -19.45 14.24
C GLY A 703 12.02 -20.00 13.14
N MET A 704 11.71 -19.65 11.89
CA MET A 704 12.48 -20.07 10.72
C MET A 704 13.92 -19.54 10.76
N ASN A 705 14.08 -18.25 11.07
CA ASN A 705 15.40 -17.63 11.19
C ASN A 705 16.23 -18.27 12.30
N ALA A 706 15.62 -18.66 13.42
CA ALA A 706 16.31 -19.36 14.49
C ALA A 706 16.78 -20.75 14.04
N PHE A 707 15.95 -21.48 13.28
CA PHE A 707 16.32 -22.79 12.71
C PHE A 707 17.50 -22.69 11.72
N HIS A 708 17.44 -21.75 10.76
CA HIS A 708 18.54 -21.52 9.82
C HIS A 708 19.82 -21.10 10.54
N ASN A 709 19.70 -20.20 11.52
CA ASN A 709 20.83 -19.77 12.33
C ASN A 709 21.42 -20.92 13.16
N TRP A 710 20.60 -21.86 13.64
CA TRP A 710 21.08 -23.05 14.34
C TRP A 710 21.93 -23.94 13.42
N ILE A 711 21.48 -24.18 12.18
CA ILE A 711 22.27 -24.94 11.19
C ILE A 711 23.61 -24.23 10.92
N LYS A 712 23.56 -22.93 10.60
CA LYS A 712 24.77 -22.14 10.34
C LYS A 712 25.71 -22.09 11.54
N SER A 713 25.18 -21.95 12.76
CA SER A 713 25.99 -21.96 13.99
C SER A 713 26.71 -23.29 14.16
N ASN A 714 26.02 -24.41 13.99
CA ASN A 714 26.65 -25.73 14.07
C ASN A 714 27.74 -25.88 13.02
N MET A 715 27.45 -25.56 11.76
CA MET A 715 28.43 -25.66 10.67
C MET A 715 29.67 -24.77 10.92
N ILE A 716 29.48 -23.48 11.20
CA ILE A 716 30.57 -22.52 11.39
C ILE A 716 31.40 -22.88 12.63
N ILE A 717 30.78 -23.21 13.76
CA ILE A 717 31.52 -23.60 14.96
C ILE A 717 32.31 -24.89 14.70
N THR A 718 31.71 -25.88 14.04
CA THR A 718 32.35 -27.18 13.78
C THR A 718 33.60 -27.05 12.92
N TYR A 719 33.54 -26.25 11.85
CA TYR A 719 34.60 -26.21 10.83
C TYR A 719 35.54 -24.99 10.94
N ALA A 720 35.13 -23.93 11.64
CA ALA A 720 35.89 -22.69 11.79
C ALA A 720 36.42 -22.42 13.21
N GLN A 721 36.19 -23.34 14.17
CA GLN A 721 36.62 -23.10 15.55
C GLN A 721 38.14 -22.92 15.67
N ASN A 722 38.53 -21.85 16.36
CA ASN A 722 39.93 -21.46 16.61
C ASN A 722 40.78 -21.33 15.34
N LYS A 723 40.15 -21.06 14.18
CA LYS A 723 40.88 -20.82 12.93
C LYS A 723 41.50 -19.43 12.93
N PRO A 724 42.72 -19.27 12.38
CA PRO A 724 43.43 -18.00 12.44
C PRO A 724 42.74 -16.90 11.63
N ASN A 725 42.12 -17.24 10.50
CA ASN A 725 41.45 -16.28 9.64
C ASN A 725 40.26 -16.91 8.88
N MET A 726 39.33 -16.07 8.44
CA MET A 726 38.17 -16.44 7.61
C MET A 726 37.89 -15.35 6.57
N LEU A 727 37.52 -15.76 5.37
CA LEU A 727 36.95 -14.89 4.35
C LEU A 727 35.44 -15.19 4.23
N ASP A 728 34.61 -14.17 4.34
CA ASP A 728 33.16 -14.27 4.23
C ASP A 728 32.68 -13.59 2.93
N ILE A 729 32.15 -14.38 2.00
CA ILE A 729 31.67 -13.95 0.69
C ILE A 729 30.15 -13.78 0.74
N GLY A 730 29.69 -12.53 0.63
CA GLY A 730 28.28 -12.18 0.82
C GLY A 730 27.90 -12.00 2.29
N ILE A 731 28.70 -11.22 3.03
CA ILE A 731 28.50 -11.02 4.48
C ILE A 731 27.21 -10.23 4.80
N GLY A 732 26.67 -9.52 3.81
CA GLY A 732 25.49 -8.68 3.90
C GLY A 732 25.58 -7.73 5.09
N ARG A 733 24.57 -7.83 5.97
CA ARG A 733 24.42 -7.01 7.18
C ARG A 733 25.15 -7.57 8.41
N GLY A 734 25.98 -8.60 8.25
CA GLY A 734 26.73 -9.21 9.36
C GLY A 734 25.88 -10.10 10.27
N GLY A 735 24.90 -10.85 9.72
CA GLY A 735 24.04 -11.76 10.49
C GLY A 735 24.77 -12.93 11.16
N ASP A 736 25.98 -13.25 10.69
CA ASP A 736 26.80 -14.36 11.20
C ASP A 736 27.93 -13.91 12.16
N ILE A 737 28.06 -12.61 12.46
CA ILE A 737 29.11 -12.05 13.34
C ILE A 737 29.16 -12.76 14.70
N LEU A 738 28.02 -13.01 15.34
CA LEU A 738 27.96 -13.72 16.63
C LEU A 738 28.47 -15.16 16.54
N LYS A 739 28.35 -15.79 15.36
CA LYS A 739 28.84 -17.16 15.11
C LYS A 739 30.36 -17.14 14.94
N PHE A 740 30.90 -16.12 14.28
CA PHE A 740 32.36 -15.93 14.16
C PHE A 740 33.01 -15.69 15.53
N ILE A 741 32.36 -14.90 16.39
CA ILE A 741 32.77 -14.70 17.79
C ILE A 741 32.71 -16.02 18.55
N GLY A 742 31.60 -16.78 18.43
CA GLY A 742 31.42 -18.07 19.10
C GLY A 742 32.42 -19.14 18.65
N ALA A 743 32.86 -19.10 17.39
CA ALA A 743 33.91 -19.96 16.86
C ALA A 743 35.34 -19.51 17.26
N ASN A 744 35.50 -18.35 17.90
CA ASN A 744 36.80 -17.82 18.31
C ASN A 744 37.80 -17.72 17.15
N ILE A 745 37.35 -17.15 16.03
CA ILE A 745 38.19 -16.89 14.84
C ILE A 745 39.16 -15.74 15.16
N GLY A 746 40.37 -15.74 14.60
CA GLY A 746 41.33 -14.65 14.79
C GLY A 746 41.01 -13.37 13.99
N GLU A 747 40.91 -13.50 12.67
CA GLU A 747 40.62 -12.41 11.72
C GLU A 747 39.45 -12.80 10.79
N VAL A 748 38.53 -11.88 10.52
CA VAL A 748 37.47 -12.08 9.52
C VAL A 748 37.53 -10.97 8.48
N VAL A 749 37.55 -11.33 7.21
CA VAL A 749 37.39 -10.40 6.10
C VAL A 749 36.04 -10.68 5.46
N GLY A 750 35.11 -9.74 5.57
CA GLY A 750 33.79 -9.84 4.97
C GLY A 750 33.69 -8.97 3.73
N LEU A 751 33.18 -9.54 2.63
CA LEU A 751 32.91 -8.79 1.42
C LEU A 751 31.46 -8.91 0.98
N ASP A 752 30.95 -7.83 0.40
CA ASP A 752 29.63 -7.77 -0.21
C ASP A 752 29.57 -6.73 -1.33
N SER A 753 28.72 -6.94 -2.33
CA SER A 753 28.46 -5.95 -3.38
C SER A 753 27.57 -4.82 -2.87
N ASP A 754 26.73 -5.05 -1.86
CA ASP A 754 25.87 -4.04 -1.26
C ASP A 754 26.64 -3.18 -0.23
N VAL A 755 27.03 -1.98 -0.66
CA VAL A 755 27.69 -1.00 0.21
C VAL A 755 26.81 -0.55 1.39
N GLN A 756 25.48 -0.56 1.23
CA GLN A 756 24.54 -0.16 2.28
C GLN A 756 24.53 -1.19 3.41
N GLY A 757 24.40 -2.49 3.08
CA GLY A 757 24.47 -3.59 4.04
C GLY A 757 25.77 -3.61 4.85
N LEU A 758 26.89 -3.22 4.24
CA LEU A 758 28.19 -3.16 4.91
C LEU A 758 28.30 -1.97 5.89
N PHE A 759 27.92 -0.77 5.47
CA PHE A 759 28.32 0.47 6.16
C PHE A 759 27.18 1.32 6.70
N ASN A 760 25.97 1.26 6.14
CA ASN A 760 24.93 2.27 6.38
C ASN A 760 23.76 1.74 7.23
N GLY A 761 23.40 2.51 8.26
CA GLY A 761 22.29 2.21 9.18
C GLY A 761 22.69 1.43 10.44
N ASP A 762 21.77 1.34 11.40
CA ASP A 762 21.98 0.72 12.71
C ASP A 762 22.22 -0.80 12.67
N ASN A 763 21.77 -1.42 11.59
CA ASN A 763 21.80 -2.86 11.38
C ASN A 763 22.86 -3.31 10.35
N SER A 764 23.71 -2.41 9.87
CA SER A 764 24.82 -2.74 8.95
C SER A 764 25.87 -3.64 9.60
N ALA A 765 26.66 -4.33 8.78
CA ALA A 765 27.72 -5.22 9.28
C ALA A 765 28.72 -4.45 10.17
N SER A 766 29.12 -3.26 9.75
CA SER A 766 30.02 -2.39 10.51
C SER A 766 29.41 -1.89 11.82
N SER A 767 28.12 -1.52 11.84
CA SER A 767 27.40 -1.11 13.04
C SER A 767 27.24 -2.26 14.04
N ARG A 768 26.88 -3.46 13.56
CA ARG A 768 26.79 -4.67 14.40
C ARG A 768 28.15 -5.05 14.98
N TYR A 769 29.20 -5.02 14.17
CA TYR A 769 30.56 -5.27 14.64
C TYR A 769 30.97 -4.29 15.74
N LYS A 770 30.75 -2.98 15.56
CA LYS A 770 31.03 -1.96 16.59
C LYS A 770 30.26 -2.24 17.88
N LYS A 771 28.97 -2.59 17.78
CA LYS A 771 28.11 -2.93 18.93
C LYS A 771 28.66 -4.14 19.69
N GLU A 772 29.04 -5.21 19.00
CA GLU A 772 29.59 -6.41 19.65
C GLU A 772 30.98 -6.17 20.25
N LYS A 773 31.84 -5.39 19.57
CA LYS A 773 33.16 -4.98 20.07
C LYS A 773 33.07 -4.13 21.34
N ALA A 774 32.02 -3.32 21.49
CA ALA A 774 31.76 -2.57 22.72
C ALA A 774 31.28 -3.46 23.89
N LYS A 775 30.56 -4.55 23.59
CA LYS A 775 29.97 -5.45 24.60
C LYS A 775 30.89 -6.57 25.06
N ARG A 776 31.79 -7.05 24.20
CA ARG A 776 32.58 -8.28 24.43
C ARG A 776 34.08 -7.98 24.33
N LYS A 777 34.88 -8.63 25.18
CA LYS A 777 36.35 -8.43 25.21
C LYS A 777 37.09 -9.13 24.06
N ASN A 778 36.62 -10.32 23.66
CA ASN A 778 37.28 -11.17 22.66
C ASN A 778 36.43 -11.21 21.39
N VAL A 779 36.55 -10.19 20.55
CA VAL A 779 35.90 -10.10 19.24
C VAL A 779 37.00 -10.11 18.16
N PRO A 780 36.90 -10.95 17.10
CA PRO A 780 37.88 -10.96 16.02
C PRO A 780 38.08 -9.58 15.41
N VAL A 781 39.26 -9.36 14.83
CA VAL A 781 39.47 -8.21 13.95
C VAL A 781 38.65 -8.44 12.69
N MET A 782 37.80 -7.50 12.32
CA MET A 782 36.95 -7.61 11.13
C MET A 782 37.20 -6.47 10.15
N TYR A 783 37.36 -6.82 8.87
CA TYR A 783 37.44 -5.89 7.75
C TYR A 783 36.24 -6.09 6.84
N PHE A 784 35.63 -4.99 6.39
CA PHE A 784 34.47 -5.00 5.49
C PHE A 784 34.87 -4.38 4.15
N ILE A 785 34.66 -5.11 3.06
CA ILE A 785 35.15 -4.74 1.73
C ILE A 785 33.99 -4.75 0.73
N ASN A 786 33.80 -3.66 0.01
CA ASN A 786 32.84 -3.62 -1.08
C ASN A 786 33.44 -4.25 -2.34
N ALA A 787 33.04 -5.48 -2.65
CA ALA A 787 33.56 -6.27 -3.75
C ALA A 787 32.52 -7.29 -4.25
N ASN A 788 32.65 -7.74 -5.50
CA ASN A 788 31.76 -8.71 -6.12
C ASN A 788 32.55 -9.93 -6.60
N ALA A 789 32.16 -11.13 -6.13
CA ALA A 789 32.87 -12.36 -6.43
C ALA A 789 32.59 -12.94 -7.84
N LYS A 790 31.75 -12.30 -8.66
CA LYS A 790 31.67 -12.54 -10.11
C LYS A 790 32.97 -12.13 -10.83
N GLY A 791 33.68 -11.15 -10.28
CA GLY A 791 34.99 -10.73 -10.74
C GLY A 791 36.14 -11.37 -9.97
N LEU A 792 37.35 -11.27 -10.52
CA LEU A 792 38.54 -11.67 -9.78
C LEU A 792 38.79 -10.73 -8.60
N PHE A 793 39.34 -11.26 -7.52
CA PHE A 793 39.72 -10.49 -6.33
C PHE A 793 41.02 -9.69 -6.56
N ASN A 794 40.92 -8.67 -7.40
CA ASN A 794 41.97 -7.66 -7.58
C ASN A 794 41.36 -6.31 -7.95
N VAL A 795 42.06 -5.22 -7.63
CA VAL A 795 41.54 -3.85 -7.82
C VAL A 795 41.14 -3.59 -9.27
N LYS A 796 41.90 -4.09 -10.25
CA LYS A 796 41.60 -3.90 -11.68
C LYS A 796 40.25 -4.50 -12.06
N SER A 797 40.01 -5.77 -11.70
CA SER A 797 38.76 -6.46 -12.00
C SER A 797 37.58 -5.85 -11.23
N GLN A 798 37.80 -5.45 -9.97
CA GLN A 798 36.72 -4.92 -9.14
C GLN A 798 36.31 -3.50 -9.53
N LEU A 799 37.23 -2.66 -10.02
CA LEU A 799 36.91 -1.33 -10.55
C LEU A 799 36.01 -1.35 -11.79
N ASN A 800 36.12 -2.41 -12.60
CA ASN A 800 35.25 -2.59 -13.76
C ASN A 800 33.81 -2.95 -13.36
N ILE A 801 33.63 -3.54 -12.17
CA ILE A 801 32.32 -3.97 -11.66
C ILE A 801 31.70 -2.88 -10.77
N ILE A 802 32.52 -2.22 -9.96
CA ILE A 802 32.11 -1.19 -9.01
C ILE A 802 32.83 0.12 -9.38
N PRO A 803 32.30 0.88 -10.36
CA PRO A 803 32.89 2.15 -10.75
C PRO A 803 32.80 3.14 -9.56
N ASN A 804 33.87 3.91 -9.33
CA ASN A 804 33.98 4.91 -8.24
C ASN A 804 34.31 4.38 -6.84
N MET A 805 35.01 3.24 -6.74
CA MET A 805 35.52 2.70 -5.48
C MET A 805 36.48 3.66 -4.73
N SER A 806 36.31 3.79 -3.41
CA SER A 806 37.16 4.62 -2.55
C SER A 806 38.60 4.11 -2.47
N ASN A 807 39.57 4.99 -2.21
CA ASN A 807 40.98 4.59 -2.07
C ASN A 807 41.20 3.64 -0.89
N GLU A 808 40.42 3.77 0.19
CA GLU A 808 40.49 2.84 1.31
C GLU A 808 39.98 1.45 0.92
N ASN A 809 38.87 1.35 0.17
CA ASN A 809 38.37 0.06 -0.29
C ASN A 809 39.35 -0.61 -1.27
N LYS A 810 40.00 0.17 -2.17
CA LYS A 810 41.07 -0.34 -3.04
C LYS A 810 42.23 -0.91 -2.23
N ARG A 811 42.66 -0.20 -1.18
CA ARG A 811 43.73 -0.67 -0.28
C ARG A 811 43.34 -1.95 0.44
N LEU A 812 42.11 -2.04 0.93
CA LEU A 812 41.60 -3.25 1.58
C LEU A 812 41.54 -4.44 0.61
N ILE A 813 41.11 -4.22 -0.64
CA ILE A 813 41.19 -5.23 -1.70
C ILE A 813 42.66 -5.64 -1.89
N ASP A 814 43.58 -4.71 -2.10
CA ASP A 814 44.99 -5.06 -2.32
C ASP A 814 45.65 -5.78 -1.14
N THR A 815 45.20 -5.52 0.08
CA THR A 815 45.76 -6.11 1.32
C THR A 815 45.18 -7.48 1.63
N HIS A 816 43.87 -7.65 1.44
CA HIS A 816 43.14 -8.83 1.93
C HIS A 816 42.60 -9.73 0.83
N LEU A 817 42.29 -9.17 -0.35
CA LEU A 817 41.70 -9.90 -1.47
C LEU A 817 42.67 -10.06 -2.64
N SER A 818 43.72 -9.25 -2.76
CA SER A 818 44.78 -9.43 -3.75
C SER A 818 46.02 -10.12 -3.13
N GLY A 819 46.91 -10.63 -3.98
CA GLY A 819 48.17 -11.24 -3.57
C GLY A 819 48.00 -12.66 -3.00
N ASN A 820 49.08 -13.23 -2.43
CA ASN A 820 49.09 -14.61 -1.92
C ASN A 820 48.41 -14.78 -0.55
N LYS A 821 47.48 -13.89 -0.15
CA LYS A 821 46.76 -14.02 1.13
C LYS A 821 45.78 -15.18 1.05
N LYS A 822 45.96 -16.15 1.94
CA LYS A 822 45.13 -17.35 2.05
C LYS A 822 44.35 -17.34 3.35
N TYR A 823 43.23 -18.04 3.34
CA TYR A 823 42.30 -18.17 4.45
C TYR A 823 42.09 -19.64 4.80
N SER A 824 42.07 -19.97 6.09
CA SER A 824 41.79 -21.32 6.57
C SER A 824 40.33 -21.74 6.37
N VAL A 825 39.43 -20.75 6.27
CA VAL A 825 38.00 -20.97 6.00
C VAL A 825 37.47 -19.89 5.06
N ILE A 826 36.69 -20.30 4.07
CA ILE A 826 35.82 -19.42 3.29
C ILE A 826 34.37 -19.74 3.64
N ASN A 827 33.60 -18.73 4.03
CA ASN A 827 32.18 -18.84 4.35
C ASN A 827 31.35 -18.12 3.28
N CYS A 828 30.27 -18.73 2.80
CA CYS A 828 29.40 -18.15 1.77
C CYS A 828 27.96 -18.64 1.98
N GLN A 829 27.17 -17.85 2.70
CA GLN A 829 25.83 -18.23 3.15
C GLN A 829 24.76 -17.53 2.29
N PHE A 830 23.90 -18.30 1.64
CA PHE A 830 22.81 -17.81 0.78
C PHE A 830 23.24 -16.75 -0.26
N SER A 831 24.45 -16.88 -0.82
CA SER A 831 24.98 -15.94 -1.82
C SER A 831 25.62 -16.62 -3.04
N MET A 832 25.97 -17.90 -2.93
CA MET A 832 26.65 -18.66 -4.00
C MET A 832 25.89 -18.64 -5.33
N HIS A 833 24.56 -18.73 -5.27
CA HIS A 833 23.69 -18.81 -6.45
C HIS A 833 23.90 -17.64 -7.42
N TYR A 834 24.31 -16.45 -6.95
CA TYR A 834 24.57 -15.31 -7.82
C TYR A 834 25.80 -15.51 -8.73
N TYR A 835 26.74 -16.38 -8.35
CA TYR A 835 28.00 -16.59 -9.07
C TYR A 835 27.91 -17.65 -10.18
N LEU A 836 26.77 -18.34 -10.29
CA LEU A 836 26.48 -19.29 -11.37
C LEU A 836 25.79 -18.63 -12.58
N SER A 837 25.81 -17.29 -12.69
CA SER A 837 25.11 -16.59 -13.79
C SER A 837 25.57 -16.98 -15.18
N ASP A 838 26.86 -17.23 -15.32
CA ASP A 838 27.51 -17.58 -16.58
C ASP A 838 28.87 -18.24 -16.29
N ALA A 839 29.49 -18.79 -17.35
CA ALA A 839 30.74 -19.52 -17.23
C ALA A 839 31.93 -18.64 -16.78
N ILE A 840 31.93 -17.34 -17.10
CA ILE A 840 33.01 -16.42 -16.73
C ILE A 840 32.92 -16.10 -15.24
N ALA A 841 31.72 -15.75 -14.75
CA ALA A 841 31.47 -15.50 -13.34
C ALA A 841 31.83 -16.73 -12.49
N TRP A 842 31.41 -17.92 -12.92
CA TRP A 842 31.73 -19.17 -12.22
C TRP A 842 33.23 -19.48 -12.24
N SER A 843 33.89 -19.32 -13.37
CA SER A 843 35.34 -19.53 -13.49
C SER A 843 36.13 -18.59 -12.59
N ASN A 844 35.77 -17.30 -12.56
CA ASN A 844 36.38 -16.31 -11.66
C ASN A 844 36.15 -16.68 -10.20
N PHE A 845 34.94 -17.10 -9.83
CA PHE A 845 34.62 -17.52 -8.49
C PHE A 845 35.44 -18.75 -8.06
N CYS A 846 35.50 -19.80 -8.89
CA CYS A 846 36.37 -20.97 -8.65
C CYS A 846 37.83 -20.57 -8.51
N LYS A 847 38.31 -19.64 -9.35
CA LYS A 847 39.68 -19.13 -9.27
C LYS A 847 39.93 -18.40 -7.95
N ASN A 848 39.02 -17.53 -7.53
CA ASN A 848 39.10 -16.84 -6.25
C ASN A 848 39.17 -17.86 -5.08
N LEU A 849 38.38 -18.93 -5.10
CA LEU A 849 38.47 -20.00 -4.09
C LEU A 849 39.83 -20.69 -4.11
N SER A 850 40.34 -21.06 -5.28
CA SER A 850 41.65 -21.71 -5.43
C SER A 850 42.79 -20.81 -4.92
N ASP A 851 42.71 -19.52 -5.24
CA ASP A 851 43.72 -18.51 -4.93
C ASP A 851 43.67 -18.06 -3.47
N HIS A 852 42.53 -18.17 -2.78
CA HIS A 852 42.38 -17.65 -1.42
C HIS A 852 42.10 -18.70 -0.34
N LEU A 853 41.80 -19.95 -0.67
CA LEU A 853 41.66 -21.02 0.34
C LEU A 853 43.01 -21.72 0.57
N GLU A 854 43.41 -21.85 1.84
CA GLU A 854 44.56 -22.66 2.26
C GLU A 854 44.34 -24.15 1.98
N ASP A 855 45.43 -24.88 1.79
CA ASP A 855 45.36 -26.35 1.77
C ASP A 855 44.85 -26.85 3.12
N ASP A 856 44.04 -27.92 3.09
CA ASP A 856 43.26 -28.39 4.24
C ASP A 856 42.23 -27.39 4.82
N GLY A 857 42.04 -26.24 4.16
CA GLY A 857 41.01 -25.26 4.48
C GLY A 857 39.60 -25.71 4.09
N TYR A 858 38.59 -25.08 4.68
CA TYR A 858 37.18 -25.41 4.46
C TYR A 858 36.41 -24.32 3.71
N LEU A 859 35.50 -24.72 2.84
CA LEU A 859 34.48 -23.86 2.23
C LEU A 859 33.10 -24.25 2.79
N LEU A 860 32.38 -23.30 3.38
CA LEU A 860 31.08 -23.51 4.03
C LEU A 860 29.97 -22.79 3.26
N LEU A 861 28.97 -23.53 2.81
CA LEU A 861 27.91 -23.03 1.91
C LEU A 861 26.51 -23.33 2.43
N THR A 862 25.58 -22.40 2.19
CA THR A 862 24.13 -22.67 2.21
C THR A 862 23.47 -22.04 1.00
N CYS A 863 22.51 -22.74 0.40
CA CYS A 863 21.72 -22.26 -0.73
C CYS A 863 20.51 -23.18 -0.94
N PHE A 864 19.63 -22.81 -1.87
CA PHE A 864 18.63 -23.73 -2.36
C PHE A 864 19.26 -24.97 -3.01
N ASP A 865 18.63 -26.13 -2.82
CA ASP A 865 18.94 -27.36 -3.54
C ASP A 865 18.41 -27.24 -4.98
N GLY A 866 19.32 -26.91 -5.91
CA GLY A 866 18.97 -26.62 -7.29
C GLY A 866 18.35 -27.80 -8.02
N LYS A 867 18.74 -29.04 -7.66
CA LYS A 867 18.12 -30.24 -8.22
C LYS A 867 16.67 -30.37 -7.73
N LEU A 868 16.43 -30.19 -6.43
CA LEU A 868 15.08 -30.26 -5.87
C LEU A 868 14.16 -29.19 -6.47
N ILE A 869 14.64 -27.95 -6.62
CA ILE A 869 13.87 -26.88 -7.28
C ILE A 869 13.60 -27.23 -8.74
N ARG A 870 14.61 -27.73 -9.47
CA ARG A 870 14.44 -28.13 -10.87
C ARG A 870 13.42 -29.25 -11.04
N ASP A 871 13.49 -30.28 -10.19
CA ASP A 871 12.53 -31.37 -10.19
C ASP A 871 11.10 -30.85 -9.91
N LYS A 872 10.94 -29.88 -9.00
CA LYS A 872 9.64 -29.26 -8.68
C LYS A 872 9.10 -28.35 -9.78
N LEU A 873 9.99 -27.69 -10.54
CA LEU A 873 9.65 -26.82 -11.66
C LEU A 873 9.52 -27.56 -13.01
N LYS A 874 9.83 -28.86 -13.04
CA LYS A 874 9.67 -29.67 -14.25
C LYS A 874 8.21 -29.61 -14.74
N ASP A 875 8.03 -29.31 -16.02
CA ASP A 875 6.72 -29.12 -16.66
C ASP A 875 5.85 -27.98 -16.05
N LYS A 876 6.43 -27.14 -15.17
CA LYS A 876 5.78 -25.99 -14.53
C LYS A 876 6.52 -24.68 -14.83
N LYS A 877 5.80 -23.56 -14.88
CA LYS A 877 6.39 -22.22 -15.06
C LYS A 877 6.85 -21.58 -13.75
N SER A 878 6.15 -21.85 -12.66
CA SER A 878 6.48 -21.34 -11.35
C SER A 878 6.00 -22.28 -10.24
N ILE A 879 6.56 -22.11 -9.05
CA ILE A 879 6.04 -22.65 -7.79
C ILE A 879 5.73 -21.50 -6.85
N ASN A 880 4.57 -21.56 -6.18
CA ASN A 880 4.12 -20.57 -5.23
C ASN A 880 3.81 -21.24 -3.89
N ILE A 881 4.41 -20.72 -2.83
CA ILE A 881 4.11 -21.05 -1.43
C ILE A 881 3.42 -19.82 -0.86
N SER A 882 2.22 -20.00 -0.30
CA SER A 882 1.43 -18.93 0.31
C SER A 882 0.96 -19.33 1.71
N TYR A 883 0.56 -18.33 2.50
CA TYR A 883 -0.13 -18.51 3.79
C TYR A 883 -1.40 -17.66 3.83
N THR A 884 -2.31 -17.99 4.73
CA THR A 884 -3.61 -17.33 4.91
C THR A 884 -3.59 -16.55 6.21
N GLY A 885 -3.79 -15.24 6.14
CA GLY A 885 -3.88 -14.39 7.33
C GLY A 885 -5.22 -14.57 8.07
N ASP A 886 -5.30 -14.06 9.30
CA ASP A 886 -6.52 -14.11 10.14
C ASP A 886 -7.73 -13.40 9.50
N ASN A 887 -7.50 -12.53 8.51
CA ASN A 887 -8.53 -11.87 7.69
C ASN A 887 -9.02 -12.73 6.51
N GLY A 888 -8.54 -13.96 6.36
CA GLY A 888 -8.85 -14.87 5.25
C GLY A 888 -8.12 -14.55 3.94
N VAL A 889 -7.21 -13.58 3.92
CA VAL A 889 -6.44 -13.20 2.71
C VAL A 889 -5.26 -14.14 2.53
N LYS A 890 -5.18 -14.77 1.35
CA LYS A 890 -4.05 -15.60 0.96
C LYS A 890 -2.92 -14.72 0.41
N THR A 891 -1.76 -14.79 1.04
CA THR A 891 -0.57 -13.98 0.73
C THR A 891 0.59 -14.86 0.31
N THR A 892 1.28 -14.51 -0.78
CA THR A 892 2.48 -15.24 -1.24
C THR A 892 3.62 -15.08 -0.24
N PHE A 893 4.19 -16.20 0.19
CA PHE A 893 5.38 -16.29 1.03
C PHE A 893 6.65 -16.44 0.19
N LEU A 894 6.64 -17.38 -0.76
CA LEU A 894 7.72 -17.62 -1.71
C LEU A 894 7.12 -17.85 -3.10
N GLU A 895 7.69 -17.23 -4.12
CA GLU A 895 7.41 -17.58 -5.50
C GLU A 895 8.72 -17.74 -6.26
N ILE A 896 8.87 -18.85 -6.97
CA ILE A 896 10.02 -19.13 -7.82
C ILE A 896 9.52 -19.30 -9.24
N VAL A 897 9.95 -18.44 -10.14
CA VAL A 897 9.61 -18.44 -11.56
C VAL A 897 10.79 -18.99 -12.36
N LYS A 898 10.52 -19.96 -13.23
CA LYS A 898 11.52 -20.62 -14.07
C LYS A 898 11.92 -19.72 -15.24
N LEU A 899 13.22 -19.43 -15.42
CA LEU A 899 13.75 -18.70 -16.58
C LEU A 899 14.50 -19.59 -17.59
N TYR A 900 14.59 -20.90 -17.32
CA TYR A 900 15.21 -21.90 -18.18
C TYR A 900 14.17 -22.89 -18.76
N THR A 901 14.57 -23.70 -19.71
CA THR A 901 13.77 -24.77 -20.31
C THR A 901 14.12 -26.14 -19.72
N ASP A 902 13.18 -27.07 -19.66
CA ASP A 902 13.42 -28.38 -19.01
C ASP A 902 14.54 -29.20 -19.69
N ASP A 903 14.82 -28.90 -20.96
CA ASP A 903 15.88 -29.49 -21.78
C ASP A 903 17.26 -28.86 -21.56
N ASP A 904 17.35 -27.71 -20.88
CA ASP A 904 18.64 -27.03 -20.67
C ASP A 904 19.60 -27.89 -19.83
N PRO A 905 20.87 -28.04 -20.22
CA PRO A 905 21.81 -28.88 -19.49
C PRO A 905 22.02 -28.36 -18.06
N VAL A 906 22.21 -29.29 -17.11
CA VAL A 906 22.59 -28.93 -15.74
C VAL A 906 23.94 -28.20 -15.76
N GLY A 907 24.00 -27.00 -15.15
CA GLY A 907 25.21 -26.20 -15.10
C GLY A 907 24.96 -24.74 -14.71
N VAL A 908 25.78 -23.83 -15.24
CA VAL A 908 25.65 -22.37 -15.07
C VAL A 908 24.52 -21.80 -15.93
N GLY A 909 23.99 -20.63 -15.56
CA GLY A 909 23.01 -19.88 -16.35
C GLY A 909 21.56 -20.34 -16.20
N LEU A 910 21.28 -21.36 -15.38
CA LEU A 910 19.92 -21.80 -15.07
C LEU A 910 19.24 -20.83 -14.09
N GLY A 911 18.75 -19.71 -14.62
CA GLY A 911 18.13 -18.63 -13.85
C GLY A 911 16.75 -18.97 -13.31
N ILE A 912 16.47 -18.50 -12.10
CA ILE A 912 15.15 -18.47 -11.48
C ILE A 912 14.90 -17.09 -10.90
N ASP A 913 13.70 -16.55 -11.10
CA ASP A 913 13.29 -15.33 -10.41
C ASP A 913 12.63 -15.73 -9.09
N VAL A 914 13.18 -15.24 -7.98
CA VAL A 914 12.76 -15.58 -6.62
C VAL A 914 12.16 -14.36 -5.94
N TYR A 915 10.88 -14.46 -5.58
CA TYR A 915 10.27 -13.60 -4.58
C TYR A 915 10.25 -14.34 -3.26
N ASN A 916 10.87 -13.78 -2.23
CA ASN A 916 10.87 -14.31 -0.87
C ASN A 916 10.41 -13.22 0.09
N SER A 917 9.22 -13.37 0.68
CA SER A 917 8.64 -12.35 1.55
C SER A 917 9.58 -11.92 2.68
N THR A 918 10.39 -12.82 3.25
CA THR A 918 11.26 -12.50 4.39
C THR A 918 12.41 -11.54 4.09
N ILE A 919 12.76 -11.37 2.81
CA ILE A 919 13.89 -10.53 2.36
C ILE A 919 13.57 -9.65 1.14
N SER A 920 12.38 -9.80 0.54
CA SER A 920 11.97 -9.12 -0.69
C SER A 920 10.66 -8.38 -0.46
N ASN A 921 10.57 -7.16 -0.99
CA ASN A 921 9.32 -6.43 -1.04
C ASN A 921 8.31 -7.18 -1.93
N SER A 922 7.01 -7.10 -1.60
CA SER A 922 5.95 -7.73 -2.40
C SER A 922 6.07 -7.34 -3.88
N GLY A 923 6.13 -8.35 -4.75
CA GLY A 923 6.28 -8.18 -6.21
C GLY A 923 7.71 -7.89 -6.69
N THR A 924 8.71 -7.84 -5.81
CA THR A 924 10.12 -7.75 -6.20
C THR A 924 10.74 -9.14 -6.29
N PHE A 925 11.13 -9.54 -7.49
CA PHE A 925 11.84 -10.79 -7.74
C PHE A 925 13.33 -10.51 -7.91
N ASN A 926 14.16 -11.34 -7.29
CA ASN A 926 15.60 -11.34 -7.50
C ASN A 926 15.97 -12.56 -8.34
N THR A 927 16.75 -12.35 -9.39
CA THR A 927 17.25 -13.46 -10.20
C THR A 927 18.37 -14.18 -9.45
N GLU A 928 18.10 -15.42 -9.08
CA GLU A 928 19.06 -16.39 -8.57
C GLU A 928 19.35 -17.45 -9.65
N TYR A 929 20.35 -18.31 -9.44
CA TYR A 929 20.67 -19.40 -10.36
C TYR A 929 20.71 -20.73 -9.61
N LEU A 930 20.22 -21.79 -10.26
CA LEU A 930 20.14 -23.11 -9.65
C LEU A 930 21.52 -23.67 -9.30
N VAL A 931 21.67 -24.12 -8.05
CA VAL A 931 22.88 -24.78 -7.56
C VAL A 931 22.63 -26.29 -7.53
N ASP A 932 22.86 -26.97 -8.65
CA ASP A 932 22.73 -28.42 -8.71
C ASP A 932 23.85 -29.10 -7.87
N PRO A 933 23.52 -30.03 -6.96
CA PRO A 933 24.49 -30.64 -6.06
C PRO A 933 25.63 -31.39 -6.78
N GLN A 934 25.32 -32.11 -7.86
CA GLN A 934 26.30 -32.91 -8.60
C GLN A 934 27.22 -31.99 -9.40
N PHE A 935 26.65 -31.02 -10.11
CA PHE A 935 27.43 -30.01 -10.82
C PHE A 935 28.35 -29.23 -9.88
N LEU A 936 27.85 -28.82 -8.71
CA LEU A 936 28.63 -28.09 -7.71
C LEU A 936 29.82 -28.93 -7.23
N GLU A 937 29.61 -30.20 -6.88
CA GLU A 937 30.69 -31.09 -6.45
C GLU A 937 31.74 -31.28 -7.53
N ASP A 938 31.32 -31.66 -8.74
CA ASP A 938 32.24 -32.00 -9.83
C ASP A 938 33.06 -30.78 -10.28
N SER A 939 32.40 -29.62 -10.38
CA SER A 939 33.04 -28.39 -10.84
C SER A 939 34.00 -27.81 -9.80
N LEU A 940 33.66 -27.82 -8.50
CA LEU A 940 34.58 -27.38 -7.44
C LEU A 940 35.75 -28.35 -7.26
N ARG A 941 35.54 -29.66 -7.43
CA ARG A 941 36.61 -30.65 -7.46
C ARG A 941 37.59 -30.38 -8.59
N THR A 942 37.07 -30.18 -9.80
CA THR A 942 37.88 -30.02 -11.02
C THR A 942 38.59 -28.67 -11.05
N ASN A 943 37.88 -27.57 -10.75
CA ASN A 943 38.39 -26.22 -10.93
C ASN A 943 39.09 -25.67 -9.68
N SER A 944 38.84 -26.24 -8.50
CA SER A 944 39.35 -25.71 -7.23
C SER A 944 39.99 -26.73 -6.29
N GLY A 945 40.07 -28.02 -6.65
CA GLY A 945 40.63 -29.06 -5.79
C GLY A 945 39.83 -29.27 -4.49
N LEU A 946 38.55 -28.87 -4.51
CA LEU A 946 37.66 -28.92 -3.36
C LEU A 946 36.85 -30.20 -3.37
N LYS A 947 36.95 -30.99 -2.30
CA LYS A 947 36.19 -32.22 -2.12
C LYS A 947 35.06 -31.99 -1.14
N LEU A 948 33.86 -32.45 -1.50
CA LEU A 948 32.72 -32.46 -0.60
C LEU A 948 33.02 -33.39 0.59
N VAL A 949 32.91 -32.85 1.81
CA VAL A 949 33.10 -33.62 3.05
C VAL A 949 31.81 -33.79 3.83
N GLU A 950 30.85 -32.86 3.69
CA GLU A 950 29.58 -32.93 4.37
C GLU A 950 28.50 -32.16 3.60
N THR A 951 27.29 -32.71 3.51
CA THR A 951 26.10 -32.00 3.03
C THR A 951 24.85 -32.64 3.62
N ASP A 952 23.82 -31.83 3.85
CA ASP A 952 22.48 -32.34 4.14
C ASP A 952 21.40 -31.31 3.78
N SER A 953 20.18 -31.79 3.51
CA SER A 953 19.03 -30.91 3.28
C SER A 953 18.47 -30.40 4.61
N PHE A 954 17.95 -29.18 4.61
CA PHE A 954 17.33 -28.59 5.80
C PHE A 954 16.10 -29.41 6.23
N TYR A 955 15.39 -30.00 5.27
CA TYR A 955 14.31 -30.93 5.54
C TYR A 955 14.76 -32.18 6.32
N ASN A 956 15.88 -32.79 5.93
CA ASN A 956 16.41 -33.95 6.64
C ASN A 956 16.88 -33.59 8.05
N ILE A 957 17.58 -32.45 8.18
CA ILE A 957 18.03 -31.93 9.49
C ILE A 957 16.84 -31.68 10.41
N TYR A 958 15.76 -31.09 9.88
CA TYR A 958 14.54 -30.84 10.64
C TYR A 958 14.00 -32.14 11.26
N ASN A 959 13.91 -33.20 10.47
CA ASN A 959 13.39 -34.48 10.92
C ASN A 959 14.35 -35.20 11.87
N LEU A 960 15.65 -35.20 11.56
CA LEU A 960 16.68 -35.85 12.37
C LEU A 960 16.74 -35.27 13.80
N TYR A 961 16.56 -33.95 13.93
CA TYR A 961 16.65 -33.24 15.19
C TYR A 961 15.29 -32.84 15.80
N LYS A 962 14.15 -33.27 15.22
CA LYS A 962 12.79 -32.96 15.72
C LYS A 962 12.69 -33.12 17.24
N LYS A 963 13.18 -34.24 17.77
CA LYS A 963 13.13 -34.57 19.20
C LYS A 963 13.95 -33.61 20.06
N TYR A 964 15.13 -33.23 19.60
CA TYR A 964 15.98 -32.25 20.28
C TYR A 964 15.29 -30.89 20.37
N PHE A 965 14.61 -30.47 19.31
CA PHE A 965 13.86 -29.22 19.29
C PHE A 965 12.61 -29.25 20.17
N THR A 966 12.07 -30.43 20.50
CA THR A 966 10.90 -30.57 21.39
C THR A 966 11.24 -30.72 22.89
N LEU A 967 12.52 -30.85 23.27
CA LEU A 967 12.92 -31.05 24.68
C LEU A 967 12.53 -29.86 25.59
N PRO A 968 12.34 -30.04 26.91
CA PRO A 968 12.16 -28.94 27.85
C PRO A 968 13.43 -28.07 27.97
N SER A 969 13.25 -26.75 28.06
CA SER A 969 14.31 -25.73 28.11
C SER A 969 15.23 -25.84 29.34
N SER A 970 14.84 -26.63 30.33
CA SER A 970 15.52 -26.82 31.63
C SER A 970 16.48 -28.01 31.68
N THR A 971 16.71 -28.75 30.59
CA THR A 971 17.70 -29.84 30.59
C THR A 971 19.12 -29.28 30.82
N GLU A 972 19.91 -29.91 31.69
CA GLU A 972 21.27 -29.54 32.18
C GLU A 972 22.34 -29.22 31.10
N TYR A 973 21.99 -29.29 29.81
CA TYR A 973 22.90 -29.19 28.67
C TYR A 973 22.92 -27.82 27.97
N LEU A 974 22.09 -26.85 28.37
CA LEU A 974 21.97 -25.53 27.71
C LEU A 974 22.29 -24.38 28.68
N ALA A 975 23.19 -23.45 28.29
CA ALA A 975 23.54 -22.27 29.08
C ALA A 975 23.46 -20.98 28.25
N GLY A 976 22.97 -19.88 28.87
CA GLY A 976 22.99 -18.51 28.32
C GLY A 976 22.04 -18.26 27.13
N ASP A 977 22.45 -17.42 26.17
CA ASP A 977 21.73 -17.04 24.94
C ASP A 977 21.25 -18.23 24.06
N ALA A 978 21.71 -19.45 24.37
CA ALA A 978 21.28 -20.69 23.73
C ALA A 978 19.89 -21.15 24.18
N VAL A 979 19.46 -20.82 25.41
CA VAL A 979 18.14 -21.21 25.96
C VAL A 979 17.02 -20.48 25.22
N GLY A 980 17.12 -19.16 25.08
CA GLY A 980 16.11 -18.35 24.38
C GLY A 980 15.97 -18.68 22.88
N ARG A 981 17.06 -19.08 22.21
CA ARG A 981 17.01 -19.53 20.81
C ARG A 981 16.40 -20.92 20.67
N HIS A 982 16.68 -21.83 21.60
CA HIS A 982 16.06 -23.16 21.62
C HIS A 982 14.54 -23.06 21.80
N ASP A 983 14.06 -22.20 22.70
CA ASP A 983 12.62 -21.98 22.92
C ASP A 983 11.90 -21.47 21.67
N VAL A 984 12.53 -20.57 20.91
CA VAL A 984 11.98 -20.07 19.63
C VAL A 984 11.88 -21.18 18.60
N ILE A 985 12.92 -22.01 18.47
CA ILE A 985 12.89 -23.17 17.56
C ILE A 985 11.85 -24.19 18.03
N LYS A 986 11.76 -24.45 19.34
CA LYS A 986 10.77 -25.35 19.90
C LYS A 986 9.34 -24.93 19.56
N LYS A 987 9.00 -23.66 19.78
CA LYS A 987 7.68 -23.11 19.42
C LYS A 987 7.40 -23.27 17.93
N TYR A 988 8.38 -22.96 17.08
CA TYR A 988 8.28 -23.15 15.63
C TYR A 988 7.91 -24.59 15.27
N TYR A 989 8.62 -25.58 15.83
CA TYR A 989 8.35 -27.00 15.60
C TYR A 989 6.98 -27.43 16.14
N MET A 990 6.63 -27.02 17.36
CA MET A 990 5.34 -27.34 17.97
C MET A 990 4.16 -26.77 17.17
N SER A 991 4.31 -25.59 16.57
CA SER A 991 3.24 -25.00 15.74
C SER A 991 2.92 -25.81 14.49
N MET A 992 3.86 -26.60 13.98
CA MET A 992 3.67 -27.41 12.77
C MET A 992 3.25 -28.86 13.09
N ASP A 993 3.47 -29.29 14.33
CA ASP A 993 3.18 -30.65 14.80
C ASP A 993 1.68 -30.85 15.03
N PRO A 994 1.01 -31.81 14.35
CA PRO A 994 -0.44 -31.98 14.41
C PRO A 994 -1.01 -32.05 15.83
N ASP A 995 -0.29 -32.72 16.73
CA ASP A 995 -0.71 -32.90 18.13
C ASP A 995 -0.69 -31.59 18.93
N ASN A 996 0.09 -30.59 18.49
CA ASN A 996 0.33 -29.33 19.21
C ASN A 996 -0.28 -28.10 18.51
N ARG A 997 -0.78 -28.21 17.28
CA ARG A 997 -1.37 -27.09 16.50
C ARG A 997 -2.48 -26.34 17.23
N HIS A 998 -3.24 -27.01 18.09
CA HIS A 998 -4.31 -26.42 18.88
C HIS A 998 -3.82 -25.37 19.90
N LEU A 999 -2.51 -25.28 20.13
CA LEU A 999 -1.87 -24.31 21.03
C LEU A 999 -1.48 -22.99 20.32
N PHE A 1000 -1.71 -22.88 19.01
CA PHE A 1000 -1.30 -21.76 18.16
C PHE A 1000 -2.49 -21.25 17.33
N THR A 1001 -2.40 -20.02 16.82
CA THR A 1001 -3.45 -19.50 15.92
C THR A 1001 -3.36 -20.13 14.53
N ALA A 1002 -4.45 -20.08 13.77
CA ALA A 1002 -4.47 -20.61 12.40
C ALA A 1002 -3.47 -19.88 11.50
N GLU A 1003 -3.36 -18.55 11.60
CA GLU A 1003 -2.36 -17.76 10.87
C GLU A 1003 -0.93 -18.15 11.28
N GLU A 1004 -0.64 -18.32 12.58
CA GLU A 1004 0.70 -18.73 13.05
C GLU A 1004 1.12 -20.09 12.49
N VAL A 1005 0.20 -21.06 12.48
CA VAL A 1005 0.44 -22.40 11.91
C VAL A 1005 0.69 -22.31 10.40
N ASP A 1006 -0.16 -21.60 9.66
CA ASP A 1006 -0.06 -21.51 8.20
C ASP A 1006 1.19 -20.74 7.76
N TYR A 1007 1.53 -19.64 8.46
CA TYR A 1007 2.77 -18.88 8.24
C TYR A 1007 4.01 -19.72 8.49
N ASN A 1008 4.08 -20.42 9.63
CA ASN A 1008 5.24 -21.25 9.97
C ASN A 1008 5.40 -22.43 9.01
N LEU A 1009 4.28 -23.02 8.56
CA LEU A 1009 4.28 -24.07 7.54
C LEU A 1009 4.81 -23.55 6.19
N ALA A 1010 4.41 -22.34 5.77
CA ALA A 1010 4.96 -21.70 4.57
C ALA A 1010 6.48 -21.47 4.69
N GLY A 1011 6.94 -20.95 5.83
CA GLY A 1011 8.37 -20.81 6.13
C GLY A 1011 9.13 -22.13 6.15
N PHE A 1012 8.51 -23.21 6.62
CA PHE A 1012 9.12 -24.54 6.63
C PHE A 1012 9.21 -25.15 5.23
N LYS A 1013 8.19 -24.96 4.40
CA LYS A 1013 8.22 -25.37 2.99
C LYS A 1013 9.37 -24.69 2.24
N MET A 1014 9.56 -23.37 2.43
CA MET A 1014 10.71 -22.66 1.87
C MET A 1014 12.03 -23.20 2.46
N SER A 1015 12.11 -23.37 3.77
CA SER A 1015 13.31 -23.91 4.44
C SER A 1015 13.71 -25.27 3.90
N SER A 1016 12.73 -26.13 3.62
CA SER A 1016 12.90 -27.50 3.11
C SER A 1016 13.51 -27.56 1.71
N LEU A 1017 13.49 -26.46 0.96
CA LEU A 1017 14.16 -26.33 -0.32
C LEU A 1017 15.67 -26.07 -0.20
N ASN A 1018 16.20 -25.85 1.01
CA ASN A 1018 17.59 -25.49 1.23
C ASN A 1018 18.48 -26.69 1.60
N ARG A 1019 19.77 -26.54 1.32
CA ARG A 1019 20.85 -27.49 1.63
C ARG A 1019 22.10 -26.75 2.09
N TYR A 1020 22.86 -27.36 2.99
CA TYR A 1020 24.21 -26.91 3.30
C TYR A 1020 25.26 -27.81 2.67
N TYR A 1021 26.44 -27.26 2.43
CA TYR A 1021 27.61 -28.01 1.97
C TYR A 1021 28.86 -27.56 2.70
N VAL A 1022 29.76 -28.52 2.94
CA VAL A 1022 31.09 -28.29 3.47
C VAL A 1022 32.06 -28.98 2.53
N PHE A 1023 32.96 -28.21 1.96
CA PHE A 1023 34.05 -28.70 1.14
C PHE A 1023 35.39 -28.51 1.85
N LYS A 1024 36.36 -29.36 1.53
CA LYS A 1024 37.73 -29.25 2.01
C LYS A 1024 38.70 -29.25 0.83
N LYS A 1025 39.71 -28.39 0.87
CA LYS A 1025 40.78 -28.34 -0.15
C LYS A 1025 41.79 -29.46 0.08
N GLU A 1026 41.94 -30.36 -0.88
CA GLU A 1026 42.87 -31.49 -0.77
C GLU A 1026 44.33 -31.06 -1.05
N ASN A 1027 45.28 -31.63 -0.29
CA ASN A 1027 46.72 -31.41 -0.46
C ASN A 1027 47.48 -32.68 -0.92
N GLY A 1028 46.85 -33.50 -1.77
CA GLY A 1028 47.45 -34.75 -2.27
C GLY A 1028 47.52 -35.92 -1.28
N PHE A 1029 47.07 -35.75 -0.03
CA PHE A 1029 46.89 -36.86 0.94
C PHE A 1029 45.41 -37.07 1.28
N VAL A 1030 44.93 -38.30 1.08
CA VAL A 1030 43.58 -38.72 1.49
C VAL A 1030 43.57 -38.95 3.01
N SER A 1031 43.20 -37.94 3.79
CA SER A 1031 42.80 -38.19 5.19
C SER A 1031 41.40 -38.81 5.18
N PRO A 1032 41.15 -39.88 5.96
CA PRO A 1032 39.78 -40.27 6.27
C PRO A 1032 39.08 -39.05 6.87
N SER A 1033 37.82 -38.85 6.47
CA SER A 1033 36.97 -37.79 6.96
C SER A 1033 37.01 -37.77 8.50
N ARG A 1034 36.95 -36.59 9.13
CA ARG A 1034 36.90 -36.48 10.59
C ARG A 1034 35.44 -36.26 11.00
N VAL A 1035 34.92 -37.12 11.87
CA VAL A 1035 33.67 -36.88 12.60
C VAL A 1035 33.91 -35.71 13.55
N VAL A 1036 33.08 -34.67 13.49
CA VAL A 1036 33.08 -33.61 14.51
C VAL A 1036 31.72 -33.64 15.22
N SER A 1037 31.73 -33.82 16.55
CA SER A 1037 30.54 -33.91 17.40
C SER A 1037 30.22 -32.58 18.09
N MET A 1038 28.95 -32.38 18.47
CA MET A 1038 28.52 -31.29 19.34
C MET A 1038 29.04 -31.52 20.77
N ASN A 1039 29.63 -30.48 21.37
CA ASN A 1039 29.88 -30.30 22.81
C ASN A 1039 30.96 -31.15 23.52
N PHE A 1040 32.01 -31.63 22.84
CA PHE A 1040 33.28 -32.11 23.45
C PHE A 1040 33.19 -33.17 24.58
N LYS A 1041 32.01 -33.73 24.92
CA LYS A 1041 31.82 -34.67 26.03
C LYS A 1041 30.88 -35.84 25.77
N LEU A 1042 30.17 -35.89 24.64
CA LEU A 1042 29.50 -37.11 24.17
C LEU A 1042 29.80 -37.34 22.68
N ASP A 1043 30.27 -38.54 22.37
CA ASP A 1043 30.62 -39.02 21.04
C ASP A 1043 29.48 -39.90 20.49
N LEU A 1044 28.34 -39.29 20.22
CA LEU A 1044 27.19 -39.93 19.57
C LEU A 1044 26.46 -38.87 18.73
N GLY A 1045 26.62 -38.91 17.39
CA GLY A 1045 25.82 -38.03 16.54
C GLY A 1045 26.15 -37.87 15.05
N LYS A 1046 27.27 -38.37 14.54
CA LYS A 1046 27.44 -38.64 13.10
C LYS A 1046 28.27 -39.90 12.92
N MET A 1047 27.60 -41.03 12.72
CA MET A 1047 28.24 -42.17 12.10
C MET A 1047 28.61 -41.79 10.67
N MET A 1048 29.88 -41.51 10.46
CA MET A 1048 30.44 -41.52 9.11
C MET A 1048 30.50 -42.95 8.59
N ILE A 1049 30.14 -43.11 7.34
CA ILE A 1049 30.04 -44.41 6.68
C ILE A 1049 31.04 -44.41 5.53
N PRO A 1050 32.09 -45.23 5.58
CA PRO A 1050 32.91 -45.46 4.40
C PRO A 1050 32.13 -46.34 3.41
N TYR A 1051 31.99 -45.86 2.17
CA TYR A 1051 31.42 -46.63 1.06
C TYR A 1051 32.34 -47.82 0.72
N PHE A 1052 31.98 -49.04 1.16
CA PHE A 1052 32.57 -50.29 0.66
C PHE A 1052 31.49 -51.23 0.11
N TYR A 1053 31.42 -51.36 -1.21
CA TYR A 1053 30.47 -52.25 -1.89
C TYR A 1053 30.59 -53.71 -1.41
N SER A 1054 29.52 -54.27 -0.86
CA SER A 1054 29.29 -55.72 -0.93
C SER A 1054 27.78 -56.02 -1.03
N ASN A 1055 27.41 -56.77 -2.06
CA ASN A 1055 26.01 -57.10 -2.36
C ASN A 1055 25.59 -58.36 -1.59
N GLY A 1056 24.72 -58.17 -0.58
CA GLY A 1056 23.75 -59.15 -0.05
C GLY A 1056 24.25 -60.27 0.89
N VAL A 1057 23.83 -60.26 2.17
CA VAL A 1057 23.90 -61.43 3.09
C VAL A 1057 22.77 -61.43 4.16
N TYR A 1058 22.28 -62.64 4.51
CA TYR A 1058 21.47 -62.98 5.70
C TYR A 1058 22.27 -63.83 6.72
N ILE A 1059 21.90 -63.74 8.00
CA ILE A 1059 22.66 -64.13 9.23
C ILE A 1059 22.54 -65.65 9.61
N ASP A 1060 22.15 -66.46 8.62
CA ASP A 1060 22.20 -67.94 8.44
C ASP A 1060 21.31 -68.88 9.30
N PRO A 1061 20.52 -69.75 8.63
CA PRO A 1061 20.37 -71.12 9.15
C PRO A 1061 20.59 -72.28 8.14
N GLY A 1062 21.00 -72.04 6.89
CA GLY A 1062 21.12 -73.12 5.87
C GLY A 1062 22.07 -72.89 4.68
N CYS A 1063 22.85 -71.81 4.71
CA CYS A 1063 23.88 -71.37 3.77
C CYS A 1063 23.49 -71.21 2.28
N LYS A 1064 23.73 -70.01 1.74
CA LYS A 1064 24.35 -69.83 0.41
C LYS A 1064 24.91 -68.40 0.23
N ASN A 1065 26.24 -68.37 0.11
CA ASN A 1065 27.19 -67.30 -0.22
C ASN A 1065 27.96 -66.66 0.97
N ASP A 1066 29.27 -66.50 0.79
CA ASP A 1066 30.27 -67.08 1.70
C ASP A 1066 31.11 -66.05 2.47
N ASN A 1067 31.18 -64.77 2.10
CA ASN A 1067 32.25 -63.90 2.62
C ASN A 1067 32.04 -63.34 4.05
N ILE A 1068 30.84 -62.91 4.44
CA ILE A 1068 30.61 -62.39 5.82
C ILE A 1068 30.32 -63.52 6.81
N ASN A 1069 29.69 -64.61 6.36
CA ASN A 1069 29.65 -65.84 7.16
C ASN A 1069 31.03 -66.46 7.29
N SER A 1070 31.94 -66.30 6.31
CA SER A 1070 33.36 -66.60 6.47
C SER A 1070 33.99 -65.66 7.49
N ILE A 1071 33.70 -64.34 7.51
CA ILE A 1071 34.24 -63.42 8.53
C ILE A 1071 33.71 -63.78 9.93
N PHE A 1072 32.40 -64.02 10.12
CA PHE A 1072 31.79 -64.42 11.40
C PHE A 1072 32.23 -65.84 11.83
N LYS A 1073 32.34 -66.79 10.91
CA LYS A 1073 32.87 -68.15 11.19
C LYS A 1073 34.38 -68.14 11.40
N GLU A 1074 35.18 -67.35 10.68
CA GLU A 1074 36.61 -67.12 10.96
C GLU A 1074 36.80 -66.42 12.31
N LEU A 1075 35.93 -65.47 12.65
CA LEU A 1075 35.89 -64.83 13.96
C LEU A 1075 35.66 -65.85 15.07
N CYS A 1076 34.64 -66.71 14.92
CA CYS A 1076 34.38 -67.79 15.86
C CYS A 1076 35.53 -68.83 15.86
N ALA A 1077 36.16 -69.12 14.73
CA ALA A 1077 37.23 -70.13 14.58
C ALA A 1077 38.60 -69.66 15.10
N LYS A 1078 39.01 -68.41 14.82
CA LYS A 1078 40.29 -67.80 15.25
C LYS A 1078 40.29 -67.36 16.71
N SER A 1079 39.11 -67.21 17.32
CA SER A 1079 38.95 -66.71 18.70
C SER A 1079 38.56 -67.80 19.72
N GLN A 1080 38.69 -69.09 19.41
CA GLN A 1080 38.23 -70.21 20.28
C GLN A 1080 36.73 -70.17 20.64
N GLY A 1081 35.84 -69.92 19.68
CA GLY A 1081 34.38 -70.09 19.89
C GLY A 1081 33.62 -68.87 20.42
N VAL A 1082 34.18 -67.68 20.31
CA VAL A 1082 33.57 -66.41 20.75
C VAL A 1082 32.24 -66.12 20.04
N ARG A 1083 31.20 -65.80 20.82
CA ARG A 1083 29.86 -65.35 20.35
C ARG A 1083 29.66 -63.87 20.75
N PRO A 1084 30.02 -62.90 19.89
CA PRO A 1084 29.89 -61.48 20.22
C PRO A 1084 28.44 -61.01 20.14
N ASN A 1085 28.13 -59.91 20.83
CA ASN A 1085 26.87 -59.20 20.62
C ASN A 1085 26.89 -58.55 19.23
N VAL A 1086 25.81 -58.69 18.47
CA VAL A 1086 25.70 -58.12 17.12
C VAL A 1086 24.61 -57.06 17.09
N TYR A 1087 24.97 -55.87 16.64
CA TYR A 1087 24.06 -54.74 16.47
C TYR A 1087 24.04 -54.31 15.01
N VAL A 1088 22.87 -53.90 14.53
CA VAL A 1088 22.65 -53.36 13.20
C VAL A 1088 22.18 -51.92 13.28
N ILE A 1089 22.69 -51.09 12.38
CA ILE A 1089 22.30 -49.70 12.21
C ILE A 1089 21.64 -49.59 10.85
N ARG A 1090 20.30 -49.56 10.81
CA ARG A 1090 19.52 -49.48 9.58
C ARG A 1090 19.32 -48.04 9.17
N HIS A 1091 19.90 -47.65 8.05
CA HIS A 1091 19.60 -46.40 7.38
C HIS A 1091 18.42 -46.61 6.44
N ASN A 1092 17.32 -45.97 6.75
CA ASN A 1092 16.14 -45.95 5.89
C ASN A 1092 15.98 -44.54 5.32
N ILE A 1093 15.66 -44.45 4.04
CA ILE A 1093 15.13 -43.23 3.44
C ILE A 1093 13.62 -43.34 3.57
N ASN A 1094 13.03 -42.47 4.38
CA ASN A 1094 11.59 -42.39 4.55
C ASN A 1094 11.07 -41.24 3.70
N GLU A 1095 9.85 -41.39 3.21
CA GLU A 1095 9.13 -40.34 2.48
C GLU A 1095 7.94 -39.88 3.31
N HIS A 1096 7.74 -38.57 3.34
CA HIS A 1096 6.59 -37.95 3.97
C HIS A 1096 5.92 -37.00 2.98
N MET A 1097 4.59 -37.07 2.91
CA MET A 1097 3.80 -36.22 2.03
C MET A 1097 3.44 -34.92 2.75
N ILE A 1098 3.70 -33.77 2.14
CA ILE A 1098 3.23 -32.46 2.59
C ILE A 1098 2.44 -31.87 1.44
N ASP A 1099 1.12 -31.75 1.59
CA ASP A 1099 0.19 -31.29 0.54
C ASP A 1099 0.40 -32.00 -0.80
N ASP A 1100 0.38 -33.33 -0.76
CA ASP A 1100 0.60 -34.23 -1.90
C ASP A 1100 2.00 -34.17 -2.53
N GLU A 1101 2.97 -33.50 -1.90
CA GLU A 1101 4.37 -33.50 -2.34
C GLU A 1101 5.27 -34.40 -1.48
N PRO A 1102 6.05 -35.32 -2.09
CA PRO A 1102 6.95 -36.19 -1.36
C PRO A 1102 8.23 -35.46 -0.95
N PHE A 1103 8.57 -35.54 0.33
CA PHE A 1103 9.88 -35.14 0.85
C PHE A 1103 10.57 -36.34 1.50
N SER A 1104 11.80 -36.60 1.08
CA SER A 1104 12.61 -37.71 1.59
C SER A 1104 13.52 -37.27 2.73
N TYR A 1105 13.60 -38.06 3.80
CA TYR A 1105 14.57 -37.86 4.87
C TYR A 1105 15.24 -39.17 5.28
N ASN A 1106 16.47 -39.06 5.77
CA ASN A 1106 17.26 -40.16 6.27
C ASN A 1106 16.87 -40.45 7.73
N SER A 1107 16.68 -41.72 8.07
CA SER A 1107 16.46 -42.18 9.44
C SER A 1107 17.38 -43.35 9.76
N PHE A 1108 17.89 -43.39 10.99
CA PHE A 1108 18.75 -44.46 11.47
C PHE A 1108 18.07 -45.21 12.61
N GLU A 1109 17.91 -46.52 12.46
CA GLU A 1109 17.39 -47.42 13.49
C GLU A 1109 18.56 -48.26 14.02
N PHE A 1110 18.84 -48.17 15.31
CA PHE A 1110 19.82 -49.02 15.97
C PHE A 1110 19.12 -50.21 16.62
N ALA A 1111 19.45 -51.42 16.21
CA ALA A 1111 18.82 -52.64 16.70
C ALA A 1111 19.87 -53.69 17.09
N ARG A 1112 19.75 -54.25 18.29
CA ARG A 1112 20.49 -55.46 18.67
C ARG A 1112 19.87 -56.64 17.95
N ILE A 1113 20.63 -57.30 17.08
CA ILE A 1113 20.13 -58.42 16.26
C ILE A 1113 20.59 -59.79 16.74
N LYS A 1114 21.62 -59.86 17.60
CA LYS A 1114 22.06 -61.10 18.23
C LYS A 1114 22.68 -60.84 19.60
N GLU A 1115 22.21 -61.57 20.60
CA GLU A 1115 22.76 -61.54 21.94
C GLU A 1115 23.89 -62.59 22.05
N GLY A 1116 25.06 -62.11 22.45
CA GLY A 1116 26.28 -62.90 22.59
C GLY A 1116 26.77 -62.91 24.03
N VAL A 1117 27.48 -63.97 24.42
CA VAL A 1117 28.04 -64.12 25.77
C VAL A 1117 29.42 -63.47 25.92
N ASP A 1118 30.02 -63.01 24.81
CA ASP A 1118 31.32 -62.35 24.82
C ASP A 1118 31.18 -60.83 24.96
N PRO A 1119 32.06 -60.15 25.72
CA PRO A 1119 32.06 -58.70 25.88
C PRO A 1119 32.36 -57.89 24.59
N LYS A 1120 32.72 -58.55 23.49
CA LYS A 1120 32.98 -57.91 22.18
C LYS A 1120 31.70 -57.65 21.40
N VAL A 1121 31.71 -56.58 20.61
CA VAL A 1121 30.55 -56.09 19.83
C VAL A 1121 30.89 -56.05 18.33
N LEU A 1122 30.01 -56.60 17.49
CA LEU A 1122 30.03 -56.44 16.04
C LEU A 1122 28.92 -55.47 15.62
N ILE A 1123 29.28 -54.32 15.05
CA ILE A 1123 28.33 -53.34 14.53
C ILE A 1123 28.28 -53.45 13.01
N ILE A 1124 27.07 -53.60 12.47
CA ILE A 1124 26.80 -53.73 11.05
C ILE A 1124 25.94 -52.54 10.62
N TYR A 1125 26.41 -51.73 9.69
CA TYR A 1125 25.59 -50.71 9.07
C TYR A 1125 24.80 -51.31 7.90
N LYS A 1126 23.52 -50.97 7.78
CA LYS A 1126 22.67 -51.29 6.64
C LYS A 1126 22.31 -49.99 5.94
N SER A 1127 22.72 -49.81 4.70
CA SER A 1127 22.40 -48.65 3.88
C SER A 1127 20.96 -48.66 3.36
N PRO A 1128 20.47 -47.54 2.78
CA PRO A 1128 19.14 -47.45 2.19
C PRO A 1128 18.91 -48.40 1.01
N ASP A 1129 19.96 -48.68 0.24
CA ASP A 1129 19.99 -49.71 -0.82
C ASP A 1129 20.13 -51.14 -0.25
N LYS A 1130 19.91 -51.30 1.06
CA LYS A 1130 19.90 -52.58 1.80
C LYS A 1130 21.22 -53.34 1.74
N LYS A 1131 22.34 -52.63 1.51
CA LYS A 1131 23.69 -53.21 1.61
C LYS A 1131 24.17 -53.16 3.05
N PHE A 1132 24.91 -54.17 3.46
CA PHE A 1132 25.43 -54.28 4.82
C PHE A 1132 26.94 -54.07 4.84
N PHE A 1133 27.40 -53.20 5.72
CA PHE A 1133 28.79 -52.79 5.86
C PHE A 1133 29.21 -53.12 7.30
N PRO A 1134 30.15 -54.05 7.52
CA PRO A 1134 30.72 -54.26 8.83
C PRO A 1134 31.53 -53.02 9.20
N LEU A 1135 31.17 -52.35 10.29
CA LEU A 1135 31.84 -51.11 10.71
C LEU A 1135 33.02 -51.36 11.63
N PHE A 1136 33.09 -52.53 12.30
CA PHE A 1136 34.09 -52.77 13.33
C PHE A 1136 34.49 -54.24 13.49
N TYR A 1137 35.80 -54.50 13.58
CA TYR A 1137 36.42 -55.78 13.97
C TYR A 1137 37.83 -55.52 14.55
N GLN A 1138 38.20 -56.16 15.66
CA GLN A 1138 39.59 -56.18 16.17
C GLN A 1138 40.10 -57.63 16.30
N PRO A 1139 41.27 -57.99 15.72
CA PRO A 1139 41.95 -59.24 16.05
C PRO A 1139 42.73 -59.11 17.37
N TYR A 1140 42.66 -60.15 18.22
CA TYR A 1140 43.42 -60.22 19.47
C TYR A 1140 44.84 -60.70 19.21
N ASN A 1141 45.86 -60.00 19.72
CA ASN A 1141 47.24 -60.48 19.74
C ASN A 1141 47.83 -60.26 21.15
N PRO A 1142 48.09 -61.31 21.94
CA PRO A 1142 48.63 -61.19 23.29
C PRO A 1142 50.14 -60.91 23.20
N GLY A 1143 50.55 -59.64 23.16
CA GLY A 1143 51.99 -59.33 23.23
C GLY A 1143 52.47 -57.94 22.82
N MET A 1144 51.63 -56.99 22.40
CA MET A 1144 52.10 -55.63 22.03
C MET A 1144 51.54 -54.56 22.96
N GLU A 1145 52.17 -54.40 24.12
CA GLU A 1145 52.17 -53.14 24.88
C GLU A 1145 53.40 -52.32 24.47
N THR A 1146 53.43 -51.70 23.28
CA THR A 1146 54.17 -50.44 23.05
C THR A 1146 54.08 -49.96 21.59
N ILE A 1147 53.82 -48.65 21.45
CA ILE A 1147 54.03 -47.77 20.29
C ILE A 1147 52.95 -47.84 19.18
N MET A 1148 52.13 -46.77 19.15
CA MET A 1148 51.06 -46.45 18.19
C MET A 1148 49.84 -47.39 18.15
N ALA A 1149 48.99 -47.32 19.18
CA ALA A 1149 47.66 -47.92 19.16
C ALA A 1149 46.57 -46.86 18.86
N ASN A 1150 45.89 -47.04 17.73
CA ASN A 1150 44.74 -46.28 17.27
C ASN A 1150 43.73 -46.02 18.40
N LYS A 1151 43.54 -44.75 18.78
CA LYS A 1151 42.45 -44.32 19.65
C LYS A 1151 41.13 -44.33 18.89
N TYR A 1152 40.45 -45.48 18.83
CA TYR A 1152 38.99 -45.57 18.73
C TYR A 1152 38.56 -46.93 19.30
N PHE A 1153 38.30 -46.97 20.61
CA PHE A 1153 37.62 -48.07 21.30
C PHE A 1153 36.62 -47.48 22.30
N PHE A 1154 35.43 -48.06 22.39
CA PHE A 1154 34.54 -47.88 23.54
C PHE A 1154 34.58 -49.15 24.40
N ASP A 1155 34.70 -48.97 25.72
CA ASP A 1155 34.58 -50.01 26.73
C ASP A 1155 33.14 -50.58 26.74
N ASN A 1156 32.95 -51.90 26.88
CA ASN A 1156 31.64 -52.55 26.90
C ASN A 1156 30.71 -51.93 27.97
N SER A 1157 31.24 -51.51 29.13
CA SER A 1157 30.47 -50.83 30.18
C SER A 1157 30.07 -49.39 29.81
N LYS A 1158 30.79 -48.77 28.88
CA LYS A 1158 30.59 -47.39 28.41
C LYS A 1158 29.73 -47.36 27.15
N ILE A 1159 29.94 -48.28 26.22
CA ILE A 1159 29.10 -48.48 25.03
C ILE A 1159 27.72 -48.98 25.44
N VAL A 1160 27.59 -49.87 26.42
CA VAL A 1160 26.27 -50.31 26.91
C VAL A 1160 25.61 -49.20 27.71
N LYS A 1161 26.32 -48.37 28.47
CA LYS A 1161 25.71 -47.16 29.09
C LYS A 1161 25.31 -46.09 28.08
N ASP A 1162 26.13 -45.85 27.06
CA ASP A 1162 25.88 -44.86 26.02
C ASP A 1162 24.79 -45.35 25.04
N LEU A 1163 24.73 -46.67 24.79
CA LEU A 1163 23.67 -47.33 24.02
C LEU A 1163 22.40 -47.54 24.84
N ASP A 1164 22.46 -47.86 26.13
CA ASP A 1164 21.30 -47.92 27.02
C ASP A 1164 20.76 -46.51 27.25
N PHE A 1165 21.59 -45.47 27.25
CA PHE A 1165 21.15 -44.08 27.22
C PHE A 1165 20.48 -43.74 25.88
N LEU A 1166 21.02 -44.20 24.74
CA LEU A 1166 20.38 -44.04 23.43
C LEU A 1166 19.10 -44.87 23.27
N ILE A 1167 19.05 -46.06 23.89
CA ILE A 1167 17.91 -46.98 23.90
C ILE A 1167 16.86 -46.44 24.87
N GLU A 1168 17.21 -45.96 26.06
CA GLU A 1168 16.31 -45.24 26.98
C GLU A 1168 15.82 -43.93 26.38
N LEU A 1169 16.65 -43.18 25.65
CA LEU A 1169 16.17 -42.06 24.84
C LEU A 1169 15.17 -42.61 23.83
N SER A 1170 15.54 -43.58 23.00
CA SER A 1170 14.67 -44.12 21.94
C SER A 1170 13.34 -44.68 22.45
N ASN A 1171 13.34 -45.34 23.62
CA ASN A 1171 12.19 -45.98 24.25
C ASN A 1171 11.35 -44.97 25.04
N LYS A 1172 11.95 -43.93 25.66
CA LYS A 1172 11.18 -42.78 26.19
C LYS A 1172 10.58 -41.92 25.08
N ILE A 1173 10.97 -42.14 23.82
CA ILE A 1173 10.38 -41.47 22.66
C ILE A 1173 9.30 -42.35 21.96
N ASN A 1174 8.81 -43.43 22.58
CA ASN A 1174 7.67 -44.17 22.02
C ASN A 1174 6.82 -44.81 23.14
N PRO A 1175 5.74 -44.16 23.62
CA PRO A 1175 4.86 -44.77 24.63
C PRO A 1175 3.92 -45.85 24.08
N GLU A 1176 3.77 -45.99 22.75
CA GLU A 1176 2.78 -46.91 22.15
C GLU A 1176 3.37 -48.17 21.46
N LYS A 1177 4.58 -48.60 21.86
CA LYS A 1177 5.01 -49.99 21.65
C LYS A 1177 5.85 -50.53 22.80
#